data_AF-A0A9E3Q387-F1
#
_entry.id   AF-A0A9E3Q387-F1
#
_cell.length_a   1.000
_cell.length_b   1.000
_cell.length_c   1.000
_cell.angle_alpha   90.00
_cell.angle_beta   90.00
_cell.angle_gamma   90.00
#
_symmetry.space_group_name_H-M   'P 1'
#
loop_
_entity.id
_entity.type
_entity.pdbx_description
1 polymer ?
#
loop_
_entity_poly.entity_id
_entity_poly.type
_entity_poly.pdbx_seq_one_letter_code
_entity_poly.pdbx_strand_id
1 'polypeptide(L)'
;MRTKKFPSTTAGLGLVLLLLVAATIRAEAQYQFRTEIQSDGTLALYQGQSCPTGDLSIPDSIGGRRVTQIADGAFEGCKGLTRVTIPEGVLRVGEWAFWRCTGLTRVTIPDSVLSLGDSAFAGCTRLTDVTLGEGIQHIGGGAFEGCPLGDEPLFNTGRTMLAWVPRGTTGRYLIPDTVSAIGGSAFAGCRNLTGVIIPDSVSRIGDLAFAGCIRLSEITIGAGVIQIGGGAFDGCPLGAEPLLNSGRTTLAWVPRGTTGTYVIPDTVTAIGGSAFAGCRNLTAVTIPGGVQAIGDLAFYDCTGLTQVELPESVTRIGEMSFAGCSGLASMMLPDSITEIGDYAFAYCSRLTQIVIPKGVTRIGEQTFSQATSLTGVTLPDGITSIGDQAFVGCRRLRNLTIPNSVTSIGVAAFKMCTNLTSIVIPDSVTQLGDSAFLACFSLTRASIGRGVTELRPLTFRSCDALGILTLTNGLRRIGDQAFDGSALTSVIIPHTVRSIGALAFVSSQPLIAYFAGDAPLLVDSTGAVLSSQPAFLVPTVIRYLPGTRGWGSTYSGRPTARWVRSRPTILDFGDRFGPSPAGFGFVISWANRDQVVVEVATNLNDPGWTPLTTATLTDGWVLFTDPDWRQHPARLYRVRAE
;
A
#
# COMPACT_ATOMS: atom_id res chain seq x y z
N MET A 1 16.58 -59.04 -66.06
CA MET A 1 15.16 -58.75 -65.79
C MET A 1 14.75 -59.38 -64.47
N ARG A 2 13.88 -58.69 -63.72
CA ARG A 2 13.17 -59.07 -62.48
C ARG A 2 13.79 -58.65 -61.13
N THR A 3 12.95 -57.89 -60.43
CA THR A 3 12.89 -57.57 -59.00
C THR A 3 12.86 -58.80 -58.08
N LYS A 4 13.36 -58.66 -56.84
CA LYS A 4 12.70 -59.19 -55.62
C LYS A 4 13.22 -58.52 -54.33
N LYS A 5 12.31 -58.45 -53.34
CA LYS A 5 12.34 -57.69 -52.07
C LYS A 5 13.18 -58.33 -50.93
N PHE A 6 13.69 -57.43 -50.08
CA PHE A 6 14.22 -57.42 -48.69
C PHE A 6 13.52 -58.25 -47.58
N PRO A 7 13.91 -58.20 -46.26
CA PRO A 7 15.17 -57.73 -45.59
C PRO A 7 15.66 -58.61 -44.39
N SER A 8 16.82 -58.29 -43.80
CA SER A 8 16.99 -58.01 -42.34
C SER A 8 18.44 -57.62 -41.99
N THR A 9 18.62 -56.80 -40.93
CA THR A 9 19.91 -56.25 -40.45
C THR A 9 20.07 -56.48 -38.95
N THR A 10 21.28 -56.88 -38.54
CA THR A 10 21.91 -56.53 -37.24
C THR A 10 23.41 -56.81 -37.33
N ALA A 11 24.24 -55.83 -36.96
CA ALA A 11 25.64 -56.06 -36.59
C ALA A 11 26.13 -54.90 -35.72
N GLY A 12 26.82 -55.24 -34.63
CA GLY A 12 27.62 -54.32 -33.82
C GLY A 12 28.92 -55.00 -33.41
N LEU A 13 29.94 -54.19 -33.13
CA LEU A 13 30.98 -54.38 -32.10
C LEU A 13 32.07 -53.30 -32.24
N GLY A 14 32.38 -52.62 -31.12
CA GLY A 14 33.50 -51.67 -30.93
C GLY A 14 34.87 -52.38 -30.88
N LEU A 15 36.02 -51.69 -30.86
CA LEU A 15 36.55 -50.76 -29.83
C LEU A 15 37.83 -50.08 -30.42
N VAL A 16 38.00 -48.73 -30.29
CA VAL A 16 39.04 -48.00 -29.48
C VAL A 16 40.48 -47.98 -30.09
N LEU A 17 41.29 -46.91 -30.23
CA LEU A 17 41.42 -45.54 -29.68
C LEU A 17 42.37 -44.72 -30.60
N LEU A 18 42.13 -43.43 -30.87
CA LEU A 18 43.21 -42.41 -31.03
C LEU A 18 42.66 -40.98 -30.88
N LEU A 19 43.43 -40.13 -30.23
CA LEU A 19 43.11 -38.79 -29.71
C LEU A 19 42.61 -37.77 -30.75
N LEU A 20 41.60 -37.00 -30.38
CA LEU A 20 41.38 -35.64 -30.89
C LEU A 20 40.79 -34.76 -29.78
N VAL A 21 41.46 -33.62 -29.58
CA VAL A 21 41.17 -32.55 -28.63
C VAL A 21 39.75 -32.01 -28.86
N ALA A 22 38.85 -32.19 -27.89
CA ALA A 22 37.58 -31.48 -27.86
C ALA A 22 37.64 -30.45 -26.73
N ALA A 23 37.74 -29.17 -27.12
CA ALA A 23 37.51 -28.05 -26.22
C ALA A 23 36.09 -28.14 -25.67
N THR A 24 35.94 -28.47 -24.39
CA THR A 24 34.66 -28.38 -23.68
C THR A 24 34.42 -26.94 -23.26
N ILE A 25 33.64 -26.19 -24.04
CA ILE A 25 32.93 -25.02 -23.52
C ILE A 25 31.77 -25.58 -22.70
N ARG A 26 31.89 -25.56 -21.37
CA ARG A 26 30.73 -25.72 -20.48
C ARG A 26 30.07 -24.34 -20.37
N ALA A 27 28.87 -24.18 -20.93
CA ALA A 27 28.02 -23.05 -20.60
C ALA A 27 27.57 -23.22 -19.13
N GLU A 28 28.01 -22.34 -18.24
CA GLU A 28 27.47 -22.26 -16.88
C GLU A 28 25.99 -21.87 -16.98
N ALA A 29 25.13 -22.59 -16.26
CA ALA A 29 23.71 -22.25 -16.19
C ALA A 29 23.56 -20.90 -15.47
N GLN A 30 23.18 -19.85 -16.18
CA GLN A 30 22.92 -18.54 -15.60
C GLN A 30 21.74 -18.60 -14.62
N TYR A 31 21.92 -18.00 -13.44
CA TYR A 31 20.87 -17.87 -12.44
C TYR A 31 19.67 -17.09 -13.02
N GLN A 32 18.46 -17.62 -12.82
CA GLN A 32 17.23 -17.04 -13.36
C GLN A 32 16.58 -16.13 -12.31
N PHE A 33 16.51 -14.84 -12.59
CA PHE A 33 15.91 -13.85 -11.70
C PHE A 33 14.40 -13.73 -11.90
N ARG A 34 13.68 -13.37 -10.83
CA ARG A 34 12.32 -12.81 -10.94
C ARG A 34 12.44 -11.30 -11.09
N THR A 35 11.57 -10.70 -11.91
CA THR A 35 11.59 -9.25 -12.15
C THR A 35 10.19 -8.68 -12.11
N GLU A 36 10.11 -7.40 -11.76
CA GLU A 36 8.91 -6.57 -11.83
C GLU A 36 9.20 -5.34 -12.69
N ILE A 37 8.26 -4.99 -13.58
CA ILE A 37 8.37 -3.80 -14.42
C ILE A 37 7.88 -2.60 -13.62
N GLN A 38 8.75 -1.63 -13.41
CA GLN A 38 8.44 -0.36 -12.75
C GLN A 38 7.62 0.56 -13.68
N SER A 39 7.02 1.60 -13.11
CA SER A 39 6.17 2.56 -13.86
C SER A 39 6.90 3.29 -14.99
N ASP A 40 8.22 3.44 -14.88
CA ASP A 40 9.09 4.02 -15.91
C ASP A 40 9.56 3.00 -16.97
N GLY A 41 9.13 1.75 -16.88
CA GLY A 41 9.47 0.66 -17.79
C GLY A 41 10.78 -0.09 -17.48
N THR A 42 11.49 0.30 -16.42
CA THR A 42 12.70 -0.38 -15.93
C THR A 42 12.37 -1.58 -15.04
N LEU A 43 13.38 -2.34 -14.59
CA LEU A 43 13.18 -3.56 -13.80
C LEU A 43 13.64 -3.41 -12.36
N ALA A 44 12.79 -3.85 -11.44
CA ALA A 44 13.15 -4.24 -10.08
C ALA A 44 13.39 -5.75 -10.03
N LEU A 45 14.47 -6.17 -9.36
CA LEU A 45 14.95 -7.54 -9.39
C LEU A 45 14.79 -8.23 -8.03
N TYR A 46 14.25 -9.45 -8.07
CA TYR A 46 14.04 -10.35 -6.94
C TYR A 46 14.80 -11.67 -7.14
N GLN A 47 14.99 -12.42 -6.06
CA GLN A 47 15.41 -13.83 -6.13
C GLN A 47 14.50 -14.63 -7.05
N GLY A 48 15.13 -15.56 -7.77
CA GLY A 48 14.47 -16.60 -8.56
C GLY A 48 13.75 -17.65 -7.71
N GLN A 49 13.70 -18.88 -8.20
CA GLN A 49 13.02 -19.98 -7.49
C GLN A 49 13.79 -20.48 -6.26
N SER A 50 15.09 -20.18 -6.15
CA SER A 50 15.96 -20.64 -5.07
C SER A 50 17.08 -19.63 -4.80
N CYS A 51 17.74 -19.71 -3.64
CA CYS A 51 18.88 -18.83 -3.35
C CYS A 51 20.06 -19.13 -4.30
N PRO A 52 20.70 -18.09 -4.86
CA PRO A 52 21.95 -18.27 -5.56
C PRO A 52 23.03 -18.76 -4.58
N THR A 53 24.00 -19.50 -5.12
CA THR A 53 25.17 -19.98 -4.39
C THR A 53 26.44 -19.56 -5.14
N GLY A 54 27.52 -19.30 -4.41
CA GLY A 54 28.75 -18.77 -4.98
C GLY A 54 28.63 -17.29 -5.34
N ASP A 55 29.34 -16.89 -6.39
CA ASP A 55 29.42 -15.49 -6.84
C ASP A 55 28.21 -15.16 -7.73
N LEU A 56 27.54 -14.05 -7.42
CA LEU A 56 26.39 -13.54 -8.17
C LEU A 56 26.76 -12.23 -8.86
N SER A 57 26.57 -12.18 -10.17
CA SER A 57 26.61 -10.94 -10.95
C SER A 57 25.17 -10.56 -11.30
N ILE A 58 24.76 -9.37 -10.86
CA ILE A 58 23.47 -8.81 -11.25
C ILE A 58 23.60 -8.33 -12.70
N PRO A 59 22.63 -8.65 -13.59
CA PRO A 59 22.69 -8.22 -14.97
C PRO A 59 22.22 -6.77 -15.15
N ASP A 60 22.86 -6.02 -16.03
CA ASP A 60 22.49 -4.62 -16.37
C ASP A 60 21.11 -4.55 -17.05
N SER A 61 20.71 -5.63 -17.72
CA SER A 61 19.42 -5.74 -18.40
C SER A 61 18.92 -7.18 -18.49
N ILE A 62 17.59 -7.35 -18.49
CA ILE A 62 16.91 -8.62 -18.73
C ILE A 62 15.82 -8.38 -19.79
N GLY A 63 15.83 -9.16 -20.87
CA GLY A 63 14.84 -9.02 -21.94
C GLY A 63 14.84 -7.63 -22.62
N GLY A 64 16.00 -6.97 -22.69
CA GLY A 64 16.16 -5.63 -23.28
C GLY A 64 15.73 -4.46 -22.37
N ARG A 65 15.27 -4.73 -21.14
CA ARG A 65 14.94 -3.70 -20.14
C ARG A 65 16.05 -3.58 -19.12
N ARG A 66 16.39 -2.36 -18.74
CA ARG A 66 17.44 -2.07 -17.76
C ARG A 66 17.01 -2.47 -16.35
N VAL A 67 17.93 -3.04 -15.58
CA VAL A 67 17.76 -3.29 -14.15
C VAL A 67 18.23 -2.05 -13.41
N THR A 68 17.32 -1.42 -12.66
CA THR A 68 17.59 -0.17 -11.93
C THR A 68 17.42 -0.34 -10.42
N GLN A 69 16.83 -1.45 -9.96
CA GLN A 69 16.61 -1.71 -8.55
C GLN A 69 16.84 -3.18 -8.21
N ILE A 70 17.53 -3.43 -7.10
CA ILE A 70 17.43 -4.69 -6.38
C ILE A 70 16.32 -4.49 -5.34
N ALA A 71 15.28 -5.30 -5.41
CA ALA A 71 14.06 -5.08 -4.64
C ALA A 71 14.26 -5.36 -3.14
N ASP A 72 13.27 -4.96 -2.34
CA ASP A 72 13.26 -5.23 -0.90
C ASP A 72 13.20 -6.75 -0.65
N GLY A 73 14.00 -7.22 0.30
CA GLY A 73 14.16 -8.64 0.63
C GLY A 73 14.67 -9.52 -0.51
N ALA A 74 15.17 -8.93 -1.61
CA ALA A 74 15.42 -9.65 -2.87
C ALA A 74 16.24 -10.93 -2.72
N PHE A 75 17.28 -10.96 -1.88
CA PHE A 75 18.15 -12.11 -1.62
C PHE A 75 18.26 -12.42 -0.13
N GLU A 76 17.22 -12.11 0.64
CA GLU A 76 17.18 -12.35 2.08
C GLU A 76 17.55 -13.79 2.43
N GLY A 77 18.49 -13.96 3.37
CA GLY A 77 18.85 -15.26 3.91
C GLY A 77 19.63 -16.18 2.95
N CYS A 78 20.15 -15.67 1.82
CA CYS A 78 20.92 -16.48 0.88
C CYS A 78 22.34 -16.79 1.38
N LYS A 79 22.43 -17.75 2.31
CA LYS A 79 23.66 -18.16 3.01
C LYS A 79 24.76 -18.74 2.12
N GLY A 80 24.41 -19.23 0.93
CA GLY A 80 25.36 -19.79 -0.03
C GLY A 80 26.05 -18.75 -0.92
N LEU A 81 25.55 -17.51 -0.93
CA LEU A 81 26.10 -16.41 -1.70
C LEU A 81 27.44 -15.97 -1.10
N THR A 82 28.48 -15.84 -1.93
CA THR A 82 29.85 -15.48 -1.48
C THR A 82 30.27 -14.09 -1.93
N ARG A 83 29.91 -13.68 -3.14
CA ARG A 83 30.19 -12.34 -3.68
C ARG A 83 28.98 -11.83 -4.44
N VAL A 84 28.74 -10.52 -4.36
CA VAL A 84 27.77 -9.84 -5.22
C VAL A 84 28.46 -8.72 -5.98
N THR A 85 28.29 -8.73 -7.30
CA THR A 85 28.69 -7.63 -8.18
C THR A 85 27.44 -6.95 -8.71
N ILE A 86 27.27 -5.68 -8.35
CA ILE A 86 26.16 -4.84 -8.81
C ILE A 86 26.68 -4.03 -10.02
N PRO A 87 25.98 -4.02 -11.16
CA PRO A 87 26.44 -3.30 -12.34
C PRO A 87 26.03 -1.83 -12.33
N GLU A 88 26.73 -1.06 -13.17
CA GLU A 88 26.35 0.32 -13.48
C GLU A 88 24.92 0.38 -14.05
N GLY A 89 24.15 1.36 -13.59
CA GLY A 89 22.74 1.54 -13.94
C GLY A 89 21.75 1.05 -12.88
N VAL A 90 22.18 0.22 -11.92
CA VAL A 90 21.40 -0.01 -10.70
C VAL A 90 21.48 1.26 -9.85
N LEU A 91 20.32 1.81 -9.50
CA LEU A 91 20.18 3.05 -8.76
C LEU A 91 19.93 2.81 -7.27
N ARG A 92 19.33 1.67 -6.91
CA ARG A 92 18.89 1.39 -5.54
C ARG A 92 19.07 -0.08 -5.15
N VAL A 93 19.51 -0.30 -3.92
CA VAL A 93 19.45 -1.59 -3.23
C VAL A 93 18.37 -1.49 -2.15
N GLY A 94 17.37 -2.35 -2.21
CA GLY A 94 16.19 -2.31 -1.35
C GLY A 94 16.45 -2.65 0.12
N GLU A 95 15.43 -2.43 0.94
CA GLU A 95 15.41 -2.81 2.35
C GLU A 95 15.58 -4.32 2.50
N TRP A 96 16.39 -4.77 3.46
CA TRP A 96 16.71 -6.19 3.70
C TRP A 96 17.23 -6.98 2.49
N ALA A 97 17.63 -6.33 1.39
CA ALA A 97 17.90 -6.98 0.11
C ALA A 97 18.91 -8.14 0.19
N PHE A 98 19.90 -8.07 1.07
CA PHE A 98 20.89 -9.12 1.34
C PHE A 98 20.94 -9.48 2.83
N TRP A 99 19.89 -9.19 3.60
CA TRP A 99 19.85 -9.45 5.04
C TRP A 99 20.16 -10.91 5.35
N ARG A 100 21.04 -11.16 6.32
CA ARG A 100 21.49 -12.51 6.75
C ARG A 100 22.06 -13.38 5.62
N CYS A 101 22.64 -12.79 4.57
CA CYS A 101 23.52 -13.52 3.65
C CYS A 101 24.84 -13.87 4.34
N THR A 102 24.84 -14.86 5.24
CA THR A 102 25.99 -15.18 6.12
C THR A 102 27.21 -15.74 5.40
N GLY A 103 27.08 -16.12 4.12
CA GLY A 103 28.20 -16.56 3.28
C GLY A 103 28.93 -15.41 2.58
N LEU A 104 28.29 -14.23 2.51
CA LEU A 104 28.75 -13.11 1.70
C LEU A 104 29.99 -12.51 2.32
N THR A 105 31.09 -12.47 1.57
CA THR A 105 32.39 -11.97 2.03
C THR A 105 32.77 -10.64 1.39
N ARG A 106 32.30 -10.40 0.17
CA ARG A 106 32.58 -9.18 -0.60
C ARG A 106 31.35 -8.64 -1.32
N VAL A 107 31.18 -7.32 -1.29
CA VAL A 107 30.22 -6.59 -2.11
C VAL A 107 30.91 -5.41 -2.78
N THR A 108 30.65 -5.25 -4.08
CA THR A 108 31.05 -4.05 -4.84
C THR A 108 29.80 -3.31 -5.31
N ILE A 109 29.63 -2.09 -4.80
CA ILE A 109 28.50 -1.20 -5.11
C ILE A 109 29.03 -0.08 -6.03
N PRO A 110 28.52 0.05 -7.26
CA PRO A 110 29.02 1.01 -8.26
C PRO A 110 28.53 2.43 -8.00
N ASP A 111 29.08 3.40 -8.75
CA ASP A 111 28.78 4.82 -8.60
C ASP A 111 27.34 5.18 -8.98
N SER A 112 26.68 4.38 -9.84
CA SER A 112 25.27 4.59 -10.16
C SER A 112 24.31 4.37 -8.97
N VAL A 113 24.72 3.62 -7.94
CA VAL A 113 23.84 3.33 -6.80
C VAL A 113 23.77 4.55 -5.91
N LEU A 114 22.57 5.12 -5.81
CA LEU A 114 22.31 6.34 -5.04
C LEU A 114 21.88 6.04 -3.61
N SER A 115 21.28 4.86 -3.36
CA SER A 115 20.75 4.52 -2.04
C SER A 115 20.84 3.04 -1.69
N LEU A 116 21.16 2.78 -0.43
CA LEU A 116 20.99 1.48 0.23
C LEU A 116 19.81 1.58 1.21
N GLY A 117 18.89 0.63 1.18
CA GLY A 117 17.76 0.54 2.11
C GLY A 117 18.17 0.09 3.50
N ASP A 118 17.21 0.15 4.42
CA ASP A 118 17.41 -0.25 5.81
C ASP A 118 17.83 -1.73 5.89
N SER A 119 18.81 -2.02 6.75
CA SER A 119 19.30 -3.38 6.98
C SER A 119 19.73 -4.15 5.70
N ALA A 120 20.03 -3.46 4.59
CA ALA A 120 20.28 -4.07 3.28
C ALA A 120 21.33 -5.20 3.31
N PHE A 121 22.39 -5.06 4.11
CA PHE A 121 23.43 -6.08 4.32
C PHE A 121 23.54 -6.51 5.79
N ALA A 122 22.55 -6.21 6.64
CA ALA A 122 22.62 -6.56 8.06
C ALA A 122 22.68 -8.07 8.27
N GLY A 123 23.49 -8.50 9.25
CA GLY A 123 23.69 -9.91 9.58
C GLY A 123 24.54 -10.69 8.56
N CYS A 124 25.20 -10.02 7.61
CA CYS A 124 26.23 -10.63 6.78
C CYS A 124 27.51 -10.88 7.60
N THR A 125 27.50 -11.93 8.42
CA THR A 125 28.53 -12.22 9.43
C THR A 125 29.91 -12.60 8.89
N ARG A 126 30.06 -12.71 7.57
CA ARG A 126 31.36 -12.93 6.90
C ARG A 126 31.77 -11.77 5.99
N LEU A 127 30.97 -10.70 5.92
CA LEU A 127 31.22 -9.57 5.03
C LEU A 127 32.32 -8.69 5.63
N THR A 128 33.51 -8.81 5.08
CA THR A 128 34.70 -8.08 5.51
C THR A 128 35.16 -7.05 4.49
N ASP A 129 34.70 -7.14 3.24
CA ASP A 129 35.18 -6.33 2.13
C ASP A 129 34.01 -5.66 1.40
N VAL A 130 33.86 -4.34 1.57
CA VAL A 130 32.79 -3.56 0.96
C VAL A 130 33.41 -2.39 0.22
N THR A 131 33.06 -2.26 -1.06
CA THR A 131 33.35 -1.07 -1.85
C THR A 131 32.05 -0.30 -2.11
N LEU A 132 32.02 0.98 -1.76
CA LEU A 132 30.88 1.88 -1.95
C LEU A 132 31.23 2.96 -2.98
N GLY A 133 30.50 2.98 -4.09
CA GLY A 133 30.64 3.99 -5.13
C GLY A 133 30.36 5.42 -4.63
N GLU A 134 30.91 6.40 -5.33
CA GLU A 134 30.86 7.82 -4.96
C GLU A 134 29.44 8.37 -4.96
N GLY A 135 28.58 7.86 -5.86
CA GLY A 135 27.20 8.32 -6.02
C GLY A 135 26.25 7.98 -4.86
N ILE A 136 26.70 7.24 -3.84
CA ILE A 136 25.89 6.95 -2.64
C ILE A 136 25.50 8.25 -1.95
N GLN A 137 24.20 8.55 -1.98
CA GLN A 137 23.59 9.71 -1.33
C GLN A 137 22.85 9.34 -0.06
N HIS A 138 22.39 8.08 0.07
CA HIS A 138 21.64 7.59 1.22
C HIS A 138 22.07 6.18 1.63
N ILE A 139 22.18 5.95 2.94
CA ILE A 139 22.39 4.63 3.54
C ILE A 139 21.37 4.50 4.65
N GLY A 140 20.50 3.50 4.55
CA GLY A 140 19.43 3.23 5.50
C GLY A 140 19.93 2.77 6.87
N GLY A 141 19.03 2.85 7.86
CA GLY A 141 19.26 2.40 9.22
C GLY A 141 19.75 0.96 9.26
N GLY A 142 20.88 0.73 9.92
CA GLY A 142 21.42 -0.61 10.14
C GLY A 142 21.92 -1.32 8.88
N ALA A 143 22.13 -0.65 7.75
CA ALA A 143 22.50 -1.30 6.47
C ALA A 143 23.66 -2.30 6.59
N PHE A 144 24.65 -2.06 7.47
CA PHE A 144 25.80 -2.94 7.73
C PHE A 144 25.81 -3.54 9.14
N GLU A 145 24.67 -3.59 9.82
CA GLU A 145 24.61 -4.04 11.22
C GLU A 145 25.09 -5.50 11.35
N GLY A 146 26.05 -5.75 12.24
CA GLY A 146 26.59 -7.10 12.46
C GLY A 146 27.55 -7.61 11.37
N CYS A 147 27.99 -6.74 10.45
CA CYS A 147 29.06 -7.06 9.50
C CYS A 147 30.45 -6.85 10.15
N PRO A 148 31.39 -7.80 10.01
CA PRO A 148 32.76 -7.65 10.51
C PRO A 148 33.65 -6.86 9.53
N LEU A 149 33.36 -5.58 9.30
CA LEU A 149 34.05 -4.71 8.32
C LEU A 149 35.49 -4.29 8.71
N GLY A 150 36.07 -4.90 9.75
CA GLY A 150 37.42 -4.61 10.23
C GLY A 150 37.51 -3.44 11.21
N ASP A 151 38.71 -2.90 11.35
CA ASP A 151 39.06 -1.88 12.36
C ASP A 151 39.10 -0.45 11.80
N GLU A 152 38.85 -0.28 10.50
CA GLU A 152 38.84 1.02 9.83
C GLU A 152 37.41 1.46 9.48
N PRO A 153 37.08 2.77 9.56
CA PRO A 153 35.80 3.28 9.10
C PRO A 153 35.59 3.09 7.59
N LEU A 154 34.37 2.72 7.21
CA LEU A 154 33.96 2.57 5.82
C LEU A 154 33.45 3.92 5.28
N PHE A 155 34.04 4.35 4.17
CA PHE A 155 33.59 5.49 3.40
C PHE A 155 33.21 5.05 1.98
N ASN A 156 32.45 5.88 1.25
CA ASN A 156 32.45 5.78 -0.21
C ASN A 156 33.82 6.15 -0.81
N THR A 157 34.04 5.80 -2.08
CA THR A 157 35.30 6.02 -2.80
C THR A 157 35.76 7.48 -2.76
N GLY A 158 34.83 8.44 -2.85
CA GLY A 158 35.09 9.89 -2.73
C GLY A 158 35.25 10.41 -1.29
N ARG A 159 35.05 9.57 -0.27
CA ARG A 159 35.04 9.93 1.17
C ARG A 159 34.10 11.08 1.56
N THR A 160 33.02 11.23 0.80
CA THR A 160 31.93 12.18 1.04
C THR A 160 30.80 11.59 1.89
N MET A 161 30.70 10.26 1.95
CA MET A 161 29.77 9.51 2.79
C MET A 161 30.52 8.67 3.81
N LEU A 162 30.30 8.90 5.11
CA LEU A 162 30.74 7.99 6.17
C LEU A 162 29.65 6.94 6.40
N ALA A 163 29.90 5.71 6.00
CA ALA A 163 28.90 4.64 5.98
C ALA A 163 28.88 3.81 7.27
N TRP A 164 30.05 3.58 7.87
CA TRP A 164 30.17 2.73 9.05
C TRP A 164 31.46 3.01 9.82
N VAL A 165 31.39 2.86 11.14
CA VAL A 165 32.51 3.02 12.07
C VAL A 165 32.62 1.77 12.95
N PRO A 166 33.84 1.28 13.23
CA PRO A 166 34.06 0.14 14.10
C PRO A 166 33.39 0.31 15.46
N ARG A 167 32.60 -0.69 15.88
CA ARG A 167 31.91 -0.67 17.19
C ARG A 167 32.87 -0.58 18.38
N GLY A 168 34.13 -0.96 18.18
CA GLY A 168 35.22 -0.84 19.14
C GLY A 168 35.81 0.56 19.27
N THR A 169 35.41 1.53 18.44
CA THR A 169 35.90 2.91 18.49
C THR A 169 35.69 3.50 19.89
N THR A 170 36.73 4.15 20.41
CA THR A 170 36.77 4.71 21.76
C THR A 170 37.14 6.19 21.72
N GLY A 171 36.84 6.90 22.81
CA GLY A 171 37.27 8.28 22.98
C GLY A 171 36.52 9.26 22.07
N ARG A 172 37.22 10.30 21.61
CA ARG A 172 36.65 11.34 20.76
C ARG A 172 36.95 11.04 19.28
N TYR A 173 35.93 11.04 18.44
CA TYR A 173 36.06 10.84 16.99
C TYR A 173 35.87 12.17 16.24
N LEU A 174 36.81 12.50 15.37
CA LEU A 174 36.73 13.66 14.48
C LEU A 174 36.32 13.18 13.09
N ILE A 175 35.15 13.62 12.61
CA ILE A 175 34.72 13.33 11.24
C ILE A 175 35.50 14.25 10.28
N PRO A 176 36.11 13.72 9.20
CA PRO A 176 36.85 14.53 8.24
C PRO A 176 35.98 15.54 7.50
N ASP A 177 36.54 16.72 7.15
CA ASP A 177 35.85 17.77 6.38
C ASP A 177 35.49 17.36 4.94
N THR A 178 36.02 16.24 4.43
CA THR A 178 35.59 15.68 3.15
C THR A 178 34.19 15.09 3.21
N VAL A 179 33.71 14.73 4.40
CA VAL A 179 32.42 14.09 4.61
C VAL A 179 31.32 15.14 4.50
N SER A 180 30.37 14.91 3.60
CA SER A 180 29.18 15.74 3.42
C SER A 180 27.91 15.10 3.99
N ALA A 181 27.94 13.80 4.31
CA ALA A 181 26.84 13.08 4.93
C ALA A 181 27.30 11.89 5.78
N ILE A 182 26.56 11.61 6.86
CA ILE A 182 26.73 10.42 7.70
C ILE A 182 25.61 9.44 7.39
N GLY A 183 25.95 8.19 7.07
CA GLY A 183 25.00 7.12 6.79
C GLY A 183 24.18 6.69 8.00
N GLY A 184 23.05 6.04 7.74
CA GLY A 184 22.23 5.44 8.78
C GLY A 184 23.02 4.41 9.58
N SER A 185 22.88 4.45 10.90
CA SER A 185 23.60 3.61 11.86
C SER A 185 25.13 3.63 11.75
N ALA A 186 25.75 4.65 11.13
CA ALA A 186 27.19 4.67 10.91
C ALA A 186 28.03 4.45 12.19
N PHE A 187 27.61 5.02 13.32
CA PHE A 187 28.20 4.84 14.64
C PHE A 187 27.35 3.98 15.58
N ALA A 188 26.28 3.33 15.10
CA ALA A 188 25.35 2.63 15.97
C ALA A 188 26.05 1.53 16.78
N GLY A 189 25.86 1.57 18.10
CA GLY A 189 26.49 0.64 19.03
C GLY A 189 27.99 0.86 19.24
N CYS A 190 28.56 2.02 18.90
CA CYS A 190 29.90 2.43 19.35
C CYS A 190 29.88 2.75 20.85
N ARG A 191 29.76 1.71 21.69
CA ARG A 191 29.44 1.83 23.14
C ARG A 191 30.53 2.51 23.97
N ASN A 192 31.74 2.64 23.44
CA ASN A 192 32.89 3.25 24.12
C ASN A 192 33.26 4.64 23.57
N LEU A 193 32.53 5.11 22.55
CA LEU A 193 32.68 6.46 22.02
C LEU A 193 32.20 7.46 23.06
N THR A 194 33.06 8.42 23.41
CA THR A 194 32.75 9.44 24.42
C THR A 194 32.41 10.78 23.79
N GLY A 195 32.95 11.06 22.60
CA GLY A 195 32.61 12.28 21.89
C GLY A 195 32.75 12.22 20.37
N VAL A 196 32.01 13.10 19.68
CA VAL A 196 32.07 13.24 18.21
C VAL A 196 32.11 14.72 17.82
N ILE A 197 32.99 15.06 16.87
CA ILE A 197 32.97 16.36 16.20
C ILE A 197 32.49 16.13 14.77
N ILE A 198 31.33 16.69 14.46
CA ILE A 198 30.76 16.72 13.11
C ILE A 198 31.11 18.09 12.49
N PRO A 199 31.85 18.13 11.36
CA PRO A 199 32.26 19.38 10.73
C PRO A 199 31.11 20.06 9.97
N ASP A 200 31.32 21.33 9.60
CA ASP A 200 30.35 22.14 8.86
C ASP A 200 30.10 21.64 7.43
N SER A 201 30.98 20.79 6.88
CA SER A 201 30.79 20.14 5.57
C SER A 201 29.63 19.15 5.57
N VAL A 202 29.28 18.58 6.73
CA VAL A 202 28.19 17.61 6.85
C VAL A 202 26.86 18.33 6.78
N SER A 203 26.04 17.97 5.80
CA SER A 203 24.69 18.50 5.62
C SER A 203 23.60 17.63 6.25
N ARG A 204 23.87 16.33 6.38
CA ARG A 204 22.89 15.31 6.79
C ARG A 204 23.49 14.25 7.72
N ILE A 205 22.76 13.92 8.77
CA ILE A 205 22.98 12.77 9.66
C ILE A 205 21.87 11.76 9.41
N GLY A 206 22.21 10.51 9.07
CA GLY A 206 21.24 9.45 8.79
C GLY A 206 20.51 8.90 10.03
N ASP A 207 19.50 8.08 9.79
CA ASP A 207 18.70 7.45 10.84
C ASP A 207 19.56 6.57 11.74
N LEU A 208 19.30 6.60 13.03
CA LEU A 208 20.01 5.81 14.04
C LEU A 208 21.54 5.99 14.02
N ALA A 209 22.07 7.04 13.40
CA ALA A 209 23.51 7.22 13.14
C ALA A 209 24.39 6.98 14.38
N PHE A 210 23.98 7.46 15.55
CA PHE A 210 24.68 7.28 16.83
C PHE A 210 23.88 6.45 17.84
N ALA A 211 22.84 5.74 17.39
CA ALA A 211 21.96 4.98 18.29
C ALA A 211 22.76 3.97 19.15
N GLY A 212 22.47 3.95 20.45
CA GLY A 212 23.14 3.05 21.40
C GLY A 212 24.61 3.39 21.68
N CYS A 213 25.08 4.58 21.33
CA CYS A 213 26.35 5.12 21.85
C CYS A 213 26.20 5.52 23.31
N ILE A 214 26.10 4.52 24.19
CA ILE A 214 25.75 4.67 25.62
C ILE A 214 26.74 5.50 26.46
N ARG A 215 27.89 5.88 25.90
CA ARG A 215 28.91 6.72 26.54
C ARG A 215 29.13 8.05 25.83
N LEU A 216 28.41 8.32 24.73
CA LEU A 216 28.53 9.55 23.97
C LEU A 216 27.90 10.70 24.76
N SER A 217 28.74 11.48 25.43
CA SER A 217 28.32 12.62 26.25
C SER A 217 28.69 13.97 25.64
N GLU A 218 29.62 13.99 24.68
CA GLU A 218 30.09 15.22 24.03
C GLU A 218 29.90 15.15 22.52
N ILE A 219 29.02 15.98 21.97
CA ILE A 219 28.84 16.06 20.53
C ILE A 219 28.84 17.50 20.06
N THR A 220 29.55 17.75 18.96
CA THR A 220 29.50 19.00 18.23
C THR A 220 28.85 18.74 16.87
N ILE A 221 27.82 19.50 16.54
CA ILE A 221 27.12 19.42 15.27
C ILE A 221 27.48 20.66 14.45
N GLY A 222 28.14 20.50 13.31
CA GLY A 222 28.51 21.59 12.43
C GLY A 222 27.31 22.36 11.87
N ALA A 223 27.51 23.62 11.49
CA ALA A 223 26.47 24.56 11.07
C ALA A 223 25.79 24.13 9.76
N GLY A 224 26.49 23.36 8.92
CA GLY A 224 25.95 22.80 7.69
C GLY A 224 24.89 21.72 7.93
N VAL A 225 24.83 21.12 9.13
CA VAL A 225 23.86 20.06 9.43
C VAL A 225 22.48 20.68 9.52
N ILE A 226 21.67 20.40 8.50
CA ILE A 226 20.30 20.89 8.35
C ILE A 226 19.28 19.75 8.36
N GLN A 227 19.74 18.50 8.21
CA GLN A 227 18.92 17.29 8.21
C GLN A 227 19.48 16.27 9.20
N ILE A 228 18.62 15.77 10.08
CA ILE A 228 18.95 14.76 11.09
C ILE A 228 17.88 13.69 11.00
N GLY A 229 18.29 12.44 10.84
CA GLY A 229 17.41 11.29 10.72
C GLY A 229 16.75 10.89 12.04
N GLY A 230 15.72 10.07 11.92
CA GLY A 230 15.01 9.46 13.04
C GLY A 230 15.94 8.68 13.95
N GLY A 231 15.81 8.89 15.26
CA GLY A 231 16.56 8.16 16.28
C GLY A 231 18.07 8.35 16.23
N ALA A 232 18.60 9.36 15.51
CA ALA A 232 20.03 9.55 15.31
C ALA A 232 20.84 9.54 16.62
N PHE A 233 20.26 10.01 17.72
CA PHE A 233 20.87 10.06 19.04
C PHE A 233 20.18 9.17 20.09
N ASP A 234 19.41 8.16 19.67
CA ASP A 234 18.70 7.29 20.62
C ASP A 234 19.68 6.56 21.56
N GLY A 235 19.39 6.57 22.86
CA GLY A 235 20.25 5.98 23.90
C GLY A 235 21.58 6.71 24.15
N CYS A 236 21.80 7.90 23.58
CA CYS A 236 22.99 8.72 23.86
C CYS A 236 22.78 9.60 25.12
N PRO A 237 23.72 9.62 26.08
CA PRO A 237 23.64 10.48 27.27
C PRO A 237 24.12 11.92 27.01
N LEU A 238 23.46 12.65 26.10
CA LEU A 238 23.89 13.98 25.60
C LEU A 238 23.73 15.16 26.60
N GLY A 239 23.50 14.87 27.89
CA GLY A 239 23.41 15.88 28.95
C GLY A 239 21.99 16.39 29.23
N ALA A 240 21.90 17.52 29.93
CA ALA A 240 20.65 18.09 30.42
C ALA A 240 20.14 19.29 29.58
N GLU A 241 20.90 19.72 28.58
CA GLU A 241 20.56 20.86 27.73
C GLU A 241 20.19 20.41 26.31
N PRO A 242 19.24 21.10 25.65
CA PRO A 242 18.96 20.89 24.24
C PRO A 242 20.20 21.11 23.36
N LEU A 243 20.37 20.23 22.38
CA LEU A 243 21.47 20.27 21.43
C LEU A 243 21.00 20.92 20.12
N LEU A 244 21.73 21.94 19.69
CA LEU A 244 21.57 22.57 18.38
C LEU A 244 22.87 22.41 17.57
N ASN A 245 22.78 22.56 16.26
CA ASN A 245 23.97 22.77 15.44
C ASN A 245 24.70 24.08 15.82
N SER A 246 25.97 24.21 15.44
CA SER A 246 26.80 25.37 15.79
C SER A 246 26.26 26.69 15.23
N GLY A 247 25.50 26.63 14.13
CA GLY A 247 24.76 27.77 13.57
C GLY A 247 23.43 28.10 14.29
N ARG A 248 22.99 27.25 15.23
CA ARG A 248 21.71 27.35 15.97
C ARG A 248 20.46 27.38 15.07
N THR A 249 20.56 26.84 13.86
CA THR A 249 19.49 26.75 12.86
C THR A 249 18.75 25.42 12.89
N THR A 250 19.34 24.38 13.49
CA THR A 250 18.73 23.05 13.58
C THR A 250 18.74 22.56 15.02
N LEU A 251 17.55 22.25 15.54
CA LEU A 251 17.38 21.61 16.84
C LEU A 251 17.55 20.10 16.67
N ALA A 252 18.62 19.55 17.21
CA ALA A 252 19.03 18.17 17.00
C ALA A 252 18.48 17.20 18.03
N TRP A 253 18.41 17.63 19.29
CA TRP A 253 18.01 16.77 20.40
C TRP A 253 17.57 17.58 21.61
N VAL A 254 16.60 17.05 22.35
CA VAL A 254 16.07 17.61 23.59
C VAL A 254 16.05 16.50 24.64
N PRO A 255 16.47 16.79 25.89
CA PRO A 255 16.44 15.82 26.97
C PRO A 255 15.04 15.23 27.20
N ARG A 256 14.95 13.90 27.26
CA ARG A 256 13.68 13.18 27.55
C ARG A 256 13.01 13.59 28.86
N GLY A 257 13.80 14.10 29.80
CA GLY A 257 13.33 14.63 31.08
C GLY A 257 12.71 16.03 31.01
N THR A 258 12.68 16.68 29.84
CA THR A 258 12.07 18.01 29.69
C THR A 258 10.58 17.97 30.03
N THR A 259 10.14 18.94 30.84
CA THR A 259 8.79 19.06 31.38
C THR A 259 8.14 20.39 30.97
N GLY A 260 6.81 20.45 31.00
CA GLY A 260 6.09 21.71 30.81
C GLY A 260 6.15 22.22 29.37
N THR A 261 6.31 23.53 29.19
CA THR A 261 6.38 24.16 27.86
C THR A 261 7.81 24.39 27.44
N TYR A 262 8.18 23.98 26.23
CA TYR A 262 9.47 24.29 25.63
C TYR A 262 9.32 25.32 24.50
N VAL A 263 10.12 26.39 24.55
CA VAL A 263 10.14 27.43 23.52
C VAL A 263 11.37 27.24 22.65
N ILE A 264 11.16 26.89 21.38
CA ILE A 264 12.25 26.73 20.42
C ILE A 264 12.81 28.12 20.06
N PRO A 265 14.13 28.33 20.05
CA PRO A 265 14.72 29.64 19.71
C PRO A 265 14.38 30.09 18.28
N ASP A 266 14.14 31.40 18.08
CA ASP A 266 13.77 31.99 16.78
C ASP A 266 14.79 31.78 15.64
N THR A 267 16.03 31.42 15.98
CA THR A 267 17.08 31.10 15.00
C THR A 267 16.86 29.75 14.31
N VAL A 268 16.02 28.87 14.87
CA VAL A 268 15.79 27.52 14.38
C VAL A 268 14.89 27.55 13.14
N THR A 269 15.36 26.92 12.07
CA THR A 269 14.65 26.74 10.79
C THR A 269 14.26 25.28 10.51
N ALA A 270 14.81 24.33 11.27
CA ALA A 270 14.48 22.91 11.15
C ALA A 270 14.49 22.19 12.51
N ILE A 271 13.50 21.32 12.73
CA ILE A 271 13.48 20.38 13.86
C ILE A 271 13.98 19.04 13.34
N GLY A 272 15.11 18.57 13.89
CA GLY A 272 15.73 17.31 13.50
C GLY A 272 14.88 16.09 13.85
N GLY A 273 15.18 14.98 13.19
CA GLY A 273 14.54 13.70 13.45
C GLY A 273 14.75 13.27 14.91
N SER A 274 13.68 12.79 15.53
CA SER A 274 13.63 12.45 16.96
C SER A 274 14.07 13.54 17.95
N ALA A 275 14.10 14.82 17.55
CA ALA A 275 14.58 15.90 18.42
C ALA A 275 13.91 15.92 19.80
N PHE A 276 12.60 15.68 19.88
CA PHE A 276 11.83 15.57 21.13
C PHE A 276 11.39 14.13 21.45
N ALA A 277 11.86 13.11 20.73
CA ALA A 277 11.35 11.75 20.90
C ALA A 277 11.46 11.23 22.35
N GLY A 278 10.32 10.82 22.91
CA GLY A 278 10.19 10.33 24.28
C GLY A 278 10.19 11.42 25.35
N CYS A 279 10.02 12.70 25.01
CA CYS A 279 9.77 13.78 25.98
C CYS A 279 8.36 13.65 26.60
N ARG A 280 8.14 12.59 27.36
CA ARG A 280 6.81 12.18 27.86
C ARG A 280 6.17 13.19 28.83
N ASN A 281 6.95 14.06 29.46
CA ASN A 281 6.45 15.08 30.39
C ASN A 281 6.33 16.48 29.76
N LEU A 282 6.68 16.63 28.49
CA LEU A 282 6.51 17.87 27.73
C LEU A 282 5.03 18.08 27.42
N THR A 283 4.45 19.19 27.83
CA THR A 283 3.01 19.46 27.68
C THR A 283 2.68 20.34 26.48
N ALA A 284 3.59 21.21 26.07
CA ALA A 284 3.44 22.11 24.94
C ALA A 284 4.80 22.50 24.32
N VAL A 285 4.78 22.88 23.05
CA VAL A 285 5.96 23.39 22.33
C VAL A 285 5.58 24.62 21.53
N THR A 286 6.38 25.68 21.66
CA THR A 286 6.27 26.88 20.81
C THR A 286 7.29 26.77 19.68
N ILE A 287 6.79 26.70 18.44
CA ILE A 287 7.60 26.56 17.23
C ILE A 287 7.68 27.92 16.53
N PRO A 288 8.89 28.49 16.29
CA PRO A 288 9.04 29.80 15.68
C PRO A 288 8.75 29.77 14.19
N GLY A 289 8.32 30.92 13.65
CA GLY A 289 7.92 31.07 12.24
C GLY A 289 9.01 30.89 11.19
N GLY A 290 10.26 30.62 11.61
CA GLY A 290 11.36 30.24 10.72
C GLY A 290 11.39 28.75 10.37
N VAL A 291 10.67 27.90 11.13
CA VAL A 291 10.71 26.44 10.97
C VAL A 291 9.98 26.01 9.70
N GLN A 292 10.69 25.35 8.79
CA GLN A 292 10.15 24.90 7.50
C GLN A 292 9.73 23.43 7.49
N ALA A 293 10.36 22.61 8.33
CA ALA A 293 10.11 21.16 8.36
C ALA A 293 10.19 20.60 9.78
N ILE A 294 9.34 19.60 10.03
CA ILE A 294 9.37 18.74 11.22
C ILE A 294 9.93 17.39 10.77
N GLY A 295 11.08 17.00 11.31
CA GLY A 295 11.75 15.75 10.96
C GLY A 295 11.03 14.48 11.40
N ASP A 296 11.50 13.35 10.90
CA ASP A 296 10.92 12.04 11.20
C ASP A 296 11.06 11.72 12.70
N LEU A 297 10.02 11.14 13.29
CA LEU A 297 9.93 10.85 14.72
C LEU A 297 10.12 12.07 15.65
N ALA A 298 10.08 13.31 15.15
CA ALA A 298 10.47 14.50 15.92
C ALA A 298 9.83 14.59 17.31
N PHE A 299 8.54 14.30 17.44
CA PHE A 299 7.78 14.28 18.70
C PHE A 299 7.27 12.86 19.05
N TYR A 300 7.90 11.81 18.51
CA TYR A 300 7.51 10.42 18.77
C TYR A 300 7.40 10.13 20.27
N ASP A 301 6.31 9.50 20.70
CA ASP A 301 6.04 9.12 22.09
C ASP A 301 6.10 10.29 23.10
N CYS A 302 5.84 11.53 22.66
CA CYS A 302 5.60 12.67 23.54
C CYS A 302 4.19 12.58 24.15
N THR A 303 3.96 11.62 25.04
CA THR A 303 2.64 11.29 25.57
C THR A 303 1.98 12.42 26.37
N GLY A 304 2.76 13.30 27.00
CA GLY A 304 2.27 14.47 27.72
C GLY A 304 1.89 15.66 26.82
N LEU A 305 2.24 15.62 25.53
CA LEU A 305 2.06 16.75 24.62
C LEU A 305 0.57 16.91 24.30
N THR A 306 -0.02 18.01 24.75
CA THR A 306 -1.46 18.28 24.60
C THR A 306 -1.76 19.34 23.56
N GLN A 307 -0.81 20.25 23.32
CA GLN A 307 -0.94 21.36 22.38
C GLN A 307 0.34 21.56 21.58
N VAL A 308 0.17 21.77 20.27
CA VAL A 308 1.22 22.12 19.33
C VAL A 308 0.62 23.09 18.33
N GLU A 309 1.23 24.27 18.20
CA GLU A 309 0.89 25.24 17.16
C GLU A 309 1.99 25.23 16.10
N LEU A 310 1.60 24.91 14.86
CA LEU A 310 2.51 24.89 13.72
C LEU A 310 2.46 26.24 12.99
N PRO A 311 3.60 26.90 12.73
CA PRO A 311 3.60 28.14 11.97
C PRO A 311 3.36 27.88 10.48
N GLU A 312 2.85 28.90 9.77
CA GLU A 312 2.56 28.88 8.33
C GLU A 312 3.81 28.61 7.45
N SER A 313 5.01 28.66 8.00
CA SER A 313 6.25 28.30 7.32
C SER A 313 6.45 26.79 7.14
N VAL A 314 5.76 25.95 7.92
CA VAL A 314 5.93 24.48 7.89
C VAL A 314 5.31 23.89 6.63
N THR A 315 6.12 23.29 5.77
CA THR A 315 5.65 22.65 4.52
C THR A 315 5.60 21.13 4.59
N ARG A 316 6.29 20.52 5.56
CA ARG A 316 6.42 19.06 5.72
C ARG A 316 6.33 18.62 7.18
N ILE A 317 5.57 17.55 7.39
CA ILE A 317 5.51 16.75 8.62
C ILE A 317 6.12 15.37 8.32
N GLY A 318 7.22 15.02 8.99
CA GLY A 318 7.95 13.77 8.79
C GLY A 318 7.19 12.52 9.25
N GLU A 319 7.73 11.36 8.85
CA GLU A 319 7.24 10.03 9.21
C GLU A 319 7.23 9.85 10.74
N MET A 320 6.16 9.25 11.29
CA MET A 320 5.99 9.02 12.73
C MET A 320 6.18 10.26 13.63
N SER A 321 6.20 11.48 13.08
CA SER A 321 6.61 12.70 13.79
C SER A 321 5.78 12.99 15.05
N PHE A 322 4.48 12.71 15.06
CA PHE A 322 3.61 12.80 16.24
C PHE A 322 3.06 11.43 16.69
N ALA A 323 3.65 10.33 16.21
CA ALA A 323 3.18 9.01 16.58
C ALA A 323 3.35 8.78 18.09
N GLY A 324 2.31 8.26 18.75
CA GLY A 324 2.31 8.06 20.19
C GLY A 324 2.08 9.32 21.04
N CYS A 325 1.84 10.49 20.43
CA CYS A 325 1.38 11.70 21.13
C CYS A 325 -0.05 11.53 21.66
N SER A 326 -0.24 10.61 22.61
CA SER A 326 -1.53 10.20 23.14
C SER A 326 -2.23 11.28 23.97
N GLY A 327 -1.51 12.32 24.40
CA GLY A 327 -2.05 13.53 25.04
C GLY A 327 -2.72 14.51 24.07
N LEU A 328 -2.36 14.46 22.77
CA LEU A 328 -2.72 15.45 21.78
C LEU A 328 -4.22 15.36 21.45
N ALA A 329 -4.98 16.38 21.84
CA ALA A 329 -6.45 16.38 21.70
C ALA A 329 -6.94 17.04 20.40
N SER A 330 -6.20 18.04 19.94
CA SER A 330 -6.46 18.83 18.73
C SER A 330 -5.15 19.31 18.14
N MET A 331 -5.11 19.43 16.82
CA MET A 331 -4.00 20.06 16.10
C MET A 331 -4.56 20.80 14.89
N MET A 332 -4.11 22.03 14.69
CA MET A 332 -4.38 22.78 13.47
C MET A 332 -3.17 22.64 12.55
N LEU A 333 -3.41 22.18 11.33
CA LEU A 333 -2.39 22.05 10.29
C LEU A 333 -2.46 23.29 9.39
N PRO A 334 -1.36 24.03 9.17
CA PRO A 334 -1.32 25.18 8.27
C PRO A 334 -1.54 24.76 6.81
N ASP A 335 -2.06 25.69 6.01
CA ASP A 335 -2.39 25.45 4.59
C ASP A 335 -1.14 25.22 3.71
N SER A 336 0.04 25.63 4.20
CA SER A 336 1.34 25.48 3.53
C SER A 336 1.88 24.04 3.51
N ILE A 337 1.31 23.13 4.32
CA ILE A 337 1.74 21.73 4.34
C ILE A 337 1.36 21.06 3.02
N THR A 338 2.37 20.49 2.36
CA THR A 338 2.22 19.69 1.14
C THR A 338 2.45 18.21 1.39
N GLU A 339 3.03 17.84 2.54
CA GLU A 339 3.44 16.47 2.82
C GLU A 339 3.27 16.12 4.30
N ILE A 340 2.62 14.97 4.53
CA ILE A 340 2.46 14.31 5.82
C ILE A 340 3.00 12.90 5.65
N GLY A 341 4.04 12.56 6.42
CA GLY A 341 4.69 11.26 6.38
C GLY A 341 3.79 10.12 6.87
N ASP A 342 4.19 8.90 6.56
CA ASP A 342 3.51 7.70 7.04
C ASP A 342 3.54 7.68 8.57
N TYR A 343 2.53 7.07 9.18
CA TYR A 343 2.37 6.95 10.64
C TYR A 343 2.34 8.29 11.42
N ALA A 344 2.33 9.47 10.77
CA ALA A 344 2.58 10.76 11.43
C ALA A 344 1.73 11.02 12.68
N PHE A 345 0.47 10.56 12.72
CA PHE A 345 -0.45 10.69 13.86
C PHE A 345 -0.93 9.33 14.41
N ALA A 346 -0.16 8.27 14.18
CA ALA A 346 -0.47 6.95 14.71
C ALA A 346 -0.50 6.99 16.24
N TYR A 347 -1.44 6.29 16.87
CA TYR A 347 -1.63 6.22 18.33
C TYR A 347 -1.89 7.58 19.02
N CYS A 348 -2.25 8.64 18.29
CA CYS A 348 -2.80 9.89 18.85
C CYS A 348 -4.22 9.65 19.40
N SER A 349 -4.32 8.89 20.49
CA SER A 349 -5.57 8.32 20.99
C SER A 349 -6.58 9.33 21.54
N ARG A 350 -6.15 10.57 21.83
CA ARG A 350 -7.03 11.70 22.23
C ARG A 350 -7.39 12.65 21.10
N LEU A 351 -6.79 12.52 19.91
CA LEU A 351 -7.06 13.41 18.79
C LEU A 351 -8.51 13.23 18.34
N THR A 352 -9.29 14.32 18.32
CA THR A 352 -10.75 14.25 18.10
C THR A 352 -11.17 14.63 16.68
N GLN A 353 -10.48 15.57 16.07
CA GLN A 353 -10.73 16.12 14.73
C GLN A 353 -9.41 16.54 14.10
N ILE A 354 -9.33 16.46 12.78
CA ILE A 354 -8.23 17.02 12.01
C ILE A 354 -8.71 17.44 10.62
N VAL A 355 -8.18 18.56 10.13
CA VAL A 355 -8.41 19.06 8.77
C VAL A 355 -7.12 18.90 8.00
N ILE A 356 -7.18 18.14 6.90
CA ILE A 356 -6.01 17.91 6.05
C ILE A 356 -5.83 19.11 5.10
N PRO A 357 -4.64 19.74 5.05
CA PRO A 357 -4.37 20.89 4.19
C PRO A 357 -4.51 20.59 2.70
N LYS A 358 -4.94 21.59 1.91
CA LYS A 358 -5.22 21.43 0.48
C LYS A 358 -4.02 21.00 -0.36
N GLY A 359 -2.80 21.31 0.08
CA GLY A 359 -1.57 20.92 -0.60
C GLY A 359 -1.24 19.43 -0.50
N VAL A 360 -1.87 18.70 0.44
CA VAL A 360 -1.62 17.28 0.66
C VAL A 360 -2.36 16.45 -0.39
N THR A 361 -1.64 15.57 -1.07
CA THR A 361 -2.17 14.72 -2.15
C THR A 361 -2.45 13.28 -1.74
N ARG A 362 -2.00 12.84 -0.56
CA ARG A 362 -2.17 11.46 -0.09
C ARG A 362 -2.33 11.40 1.42
N ILE A 363 -3.11 10.43 1.89
CA ILE A 363 -3.04 9.96 3.28
C ILE A 363 -2.15 8.74 3.28
N GLY A 364 -1.04 8.80 4.01
CA GLY A 364 -0.01 7.77 4.05
C GLY A 364 -0.43 6.47 4.75
N GLU A 365 0.48 5.50 4.76
CA GLU A 365 0.32 4.29 5.56
C GLU A 365 0.14 4.67 7.03
N GLN A 366 -0.86 4.07 7.69
CA GLN A 366 -1.10 4.17 9.14
C GLN A 366 -1.16 5.60 9.72
N THR A 367 -1.33 6.65 8.89
CA THR A 367 -1.25 8.05 9.34
C THR A 367 -2.09 8.35 10.57
N PHE A 368 -3.29 7.79 10.69
CA PHE A 368 -4.21 7.94 11.83
C PHE A 368 -4.50 6.60 12.55
N SER A 369 -3.66 5.59 12.35
CA SER A 369 -3.79 4.28 12.99
C SER A 369 -3.96 4.43 14.50
N GLN A 370 -4.95 3.77 15.10
CA GLN A 370 -5.26 3.80 16.53
C GLN A 370 -5.53 5.21 17.11
N ALA A 371 -5.89 6.20 16.29
CA ALA A 371 -6.49 7.46 16.76
C ALA A 371 -7.93 7.20 17.26
N THR A 372 -8.05 6.51 18.39
CA THR A 372 -9.31 5.92 18.86
C THR A 372 -10.39 6.94 19.21
N SER A 373 -10.01 8.19 19.53
CA SER A 373 -10.96 9.28 19.79
C SER A 373 -11.35 10.10 18.56
N LEU A 374 -10.77 9.81 17.39
CA LEU A 374 -10.99 10.58 16.17
C LEU A 374 -12.44 10.41 15.72
N THR A 375 -13.19 11.51 15.69
CA THR A 375 -14.62 11.54 15.36
C THR A 375 -14.88 11.99 13.93
N GLY A 376 -13.96 12.74 13.33
CA GLY A 376 -14.06 13.24 11.97
C GLY A 376 -12.70 13.68 11.42
N VAL A 377 -12.60 13.59 10.10
CA VAL A 377 -11.43 13.97 9.30
C VAL A 377 -11.94 14.68 8.07
N THR A 378 -11.43 15.87 7.80
CA THR A 378 -11.75 16.60 6.58
C THR A 378 -10.65 16.38 5.55
N LEU A 379 -10.99 15.69 4.45
CA LEU A 379 -10.08 15.43 3.33
C LEU A 379 -10.33 16.46 2.21
N PRO A 380 -9.29 17.09 1.64
CA PRO A 380 -9.43 18.00 0.50
C PRO A 380 -9.62 17.23 -0.81
N ASP A 381 -10.16 17.91 -1.83
CA ASP A 381 -10.40 17.36 -3.17
C ASP A 381 -9.12 16.98 -3.95
N GLY A 382 -7.94 17.28 -3.41
CA GLY A 382 -6.64 16.93 -4.00
C GLY A 382 -6.12 15.54 -3.62
N ILE A 383 -6.77 14.83 -2.69
CA ILE A 383 -6.30 13.51 -2.23
C ILE A 383 -6.51 12.46 -3.31
N THR A 384 -5.43 11.83 -3.77
CA THR A 384 -5.47 10.78 -4.79
C THR A 384 -5.45 9.37 -4.21
N SER A 385 -4.94 9.19 -2.99
CA SER A 385 -4.81 7.86 -2.37
C SER A 385 -4.96 7.90 -0.85
N ILE A 386 -5.51 6.80 -0.30
CA ILE A 386 -5.55 6.49 1.13
C ILE A 386 -4.74 5.22 1.35
N GLY A 387 -3.65 5.30 2.12
CA GLY A 387 -2.70 4.23 2.33
C GLY A 387 -3.21 3.07 3.18
N ASP A 388 -2.37 2.04 3.29
CA ASP A 388 -2.65 0.85 4.09
C ASP A 388 -2.86 1.22 5.54
N GLN A 389 -3.90 0.65 6.16
CA GLN A 389 -4.22 0.85 7.57
C GLN A 389 -4.36 2.32 8.02
N ALA A 390 -4.54 3.27 7.09
CA ALA A 390 -4.52 4.71 7.36
C ALA A 390 -5.40 5.16 8.53
N PHE A 391 -6.57 4.53 8.73
CA PHE A 391 -7.53 4.80 9.80
C PHE A 391 -7.84 3.54 10.63
N VAL A 392 -6.94 2.54 10.65
CA VAL A 392 -7.20 1.29 11.39
C VAL A 392 -7.45 1.59 12.87
N GLY A 393 -8.55 1.08 13.42
CA GLY A 393 -8.87 1.29 14.82
C GLY A 393 -9.27 2.72 15.20
N CYS A 394 -9.63 3.59 14.24
CA CYS A 394 -10.32 4.86 14.54
C CYS A 394 -11.76 4.59 15.02
N ARG A 395 -11.90 4.08 16.25
CA ARG A 395 -13.13 3.50 16.79
C ARG A 395 -14.29 4.47 16.91
N ARG A 396 -14.04 5.79 17.00
CA ARG A 396 -15.07 6.84 17.08
C ARG A 396 -15.35 7.55 15.77
N LEU A 397 -14.65 7.19 14.68
CA LEU A 397 -14.82 7.84 13.39
C LEU A 397 -16.21 7.51 12.86
N ARG A 398 -17.08 8.52 12.77
CA ARG A 398 -18.50 8.33 12.41
C ARG A 398 -18.77 8.70 10.96
N ASN A 399 -18.23 9.84 10.54
CA ASN A 399 -18.44 10.42 9.23
C ASN A 399 -17.09 10.66 8.57
N LEU A 400 -16.97 10.20 7.32
CA LEU A 400 -15.85 10.48 6.45
C LEU A 400 -16.40 10.57 5.02
N THR A 401 -16.07 11.65 4.33
CA THR A 401 -16.34 11.77 2.89
C THR A 401 -15.04 11.48 2.15
N ILE A 402 -15.05 10.47 1.29
CA ILE A 402 -13.93 10.16 0.39
C ILE A 402 -14.08 11.06 -0.84
N PRO A 403 -13.12 11.93 -1.16
CA PRO A 403 -13.19 12.80 -2.34
C PRO A 403 -13.21 12.01 -3.66
N ASN A 404 -13.84 12.58 -4.70
CA ASN A 404 -13.92 11.97 -6.04
C ASN A 404 -12.57 11.93 -6.80
N SER A 405 -11.51 12.50 -6.23
CA SER A 405 -10.14 12.41 -6.74
C SER A 405 -9.42 11.12 -6.32
N VAL A 406 -9.94 10.41 -5.31
CA VAL A 406 -9.29 9.21 -4.77
C VAL A 406 -9.39 8.07 -5.78
N THR A 407 -8.25 7.50 -6.16
CA THR A 407 -8.15 6.36 -7.08
C THR A 407 -7.81 5.04 -6.38
N SER A 408 -7.21 5.11 -5.19
CA SER A 408 -6.81 3.93 -4.40
C SER A 408 -7.11 4.06 -2.91
N ILE A 409 -7.58 2.95 -2.33
CA ILE A 409 -7.79 2.76 -0.89
C ILE A 409 -7.04 1.47 -0.49
N GLY A 410 -6.11 1.59 0.45
CA GLY A 410 -5.19 0.54 0.86
C GLY A 410 -5.80 -0.60 1.66
N VAL A 411 -4.97 -1.62 1.94
CA VAL A 411 -5.29 -2.78 2.75
C VAL A 411 -5.67 -2.34 4.16
N ALA A 412 -6.81 -2.84 4.66
CA ALA A 412 -7.30 -2.56 6.00
C ALA A 412 -7.43 -1.07 6.37
N ALA A 413 -7.55 -0.17 5.38
CA ALA A 413 -7.54 1.29 5.57
C ALA A 413 -8.52 1.79 6.64
N PHE A 414 -9.72 1.20 6.75
CA PHE A 414 -10.75 1.51 7.74
C PHE A 414 -11.11 0.33 8.65
N LYS A 415 -10.21 -0.65 8.77
CA LYS A 415 -10.42 -1.83 9.63
C LYS A 415 -10.69 -1.38 11.07
N MET A 416 -11.70 -1.95 11.72
CA MET A 416 -12.11 -1.62 13.09
C MET A 416 -12.51 -0.14 13.31
N CYS A 417 -12.97 0.56 12.27
CA CYS A 417 -13.71 1.82 12.43
C CYS A 417 -15.13 1.53 12.97
N THR A 418 -15.20 1.12 14.23
CA THR A 418 -16.42 0.52 14.82
C THR A 418 -17.63 1.44 14.89
N ASN A 419 -17.48 2.76 14.76
CA ASN A 419 -18.58 3.74 14.74
C ASN A 419 -18.89 4.31 13.34
N LEU A 420 -18.19 3.86 12.29
CA LEU A 420 -18.46 4.34 10.93
C LEU A 420 -19.84 3.85 10.49
N THR A 421 -20.78 4.77 10.27
CA THR A 421 -22.19 4.39 10.03
C THR A 421 -22.55 4.23 8.56
N SER A 422 -21.82 4.92 7.68
CA SER A 422 -22.04 4.92 6.24
C SER A 422 -20.75 5.18 5.50
N ILE A 423 -20.58 4.55 4.34
CA ILE A 423 -19.48 4.87 3.43
C ILE A 423 -19.95 4.92 1.97
N VAL A 424 -19.44 5.90 1.24
CA VAL A 424 -19.57 6.01 -0.22
C VAL A 424 -18.17 5.92 -0.80
N ILE A 425 -17.91 4.87 -1.57
CA ILE A 425 -16.68 4.73 -2.36
C ILE A 425 -16.94 5.38 -3.72
N PRO A 426 -16.22 6.44 -4.11
CA PRO A 426 -16.43 7.15 -5.37
C PRO A 426 -16.20 6.30 -6.62
N ASP A 427 -16.76 6.74 -7.75
CA ASP A 427 -16.58 6.11 -9.07
C ASP A 427 -15.12 6.11 -9.56
N SER A 428 -14.29 7.04 -9.05
CA SER A 428 -12.87 7.16 -9.36
C SER A 428 -12.00 6.06 -8.76
N VAL A 429 -12.47 5.37 -7.71
CA VAL A 429 -11.67 4.36 -7.01
C VAL A 429 -11.56 3.11 -7.87
N THR A 430 -10.35 2.80 -8.32
CA THR A 430 -10.04 1.60 -9.12
C THR A 430 -9.35 0.51 -8.31
N GLN A 431 -8.76 0.86 -7.16
CA GLN A 431 -8.06 -0.06 -6.28
C GLN A 431 -8.65 0.01 -4.87
N LEU A 432 -9.14 -1.13 -4.37
CA LEU A 432 -9.67 -1.27 -3.01
C LEU A 432 -8.99 -2.48 -2.35
N GLY A 433 -8.21 -2.24 -1.30
CA GLY A 433 -7.41 -3.25 -0.63
C GLY A 433 -8.21 -4.29 0.15
N ASP A 434 -7.55 -5.39 0.46
CA ASP A 434 -8.06 -6.48 1.30
C ASP A 434 -8.50 -5.94 2.66
N SER A 435 -9.59 -6.46 3.21
CA SER A 435 -10.06 -6.10 4.56
C SER A 435 -10.33 -4.60 4.79
N ALA A 436 -10.47 -3.77 3.74
CA ALA A 436 -10.52 -2.31 3.85
C ALA A 436 -11.52 -1.78 4.91
N PHE A 437 -12.67 -2.45 5.09
CA PHE A 437 -13.70 -2.11 6.08
C PHE A 437 -13.99 -3.25 7.06
N LEU A 438 -13.05 -4.18 7.26
CA LEU A 438 -13.18 -5.31 8.18
C LEU A 438 -13.55 -4.83 9.59
N ALA A 439 -14.55 -5.46 10.22
CA ALA A 439 -15.01 -5.17 11.58
C ALA A 439 -15.53 -3.73 11.80
N CYS A 440 -16.12 -3.10 10.77
CA CYS A 440 -16.91 -1.88 10.94
C CYS A 440 -18.31 -2.20 11.47
N PHE A 441 -18.40 -2.60 12.74
CA PHE A 441 -19.63 -3.16 13.34
C PHE A 441 -20.88 -2.27 13.22
N SER A 442 -20.73 -0.94 13.22
CA SER A 442 -21.86 0.01 13.09
C SER A 442 -22.17 0.43 11.65
N LEU A 443 -21.48 -0.11 10.64
CA LEU A 443 -21.67 0.28 9.25
C LEU A 443 -23.02 -0.19 8.75
N THR A 444 -23.98 0.71 8.58
CA THR A 444 -25.35 0.37 8.16
C THR A 444 -25.53 0.37 6.65
N ARG A 445 -24.75 1.20 5.95
CA ARG A 445 -24.84 1.39 4.51
C ARG A 445 -23.47 1.51 3.84
N ALA A 446 -23.33 0.87 2.68
CA ALA A 446 -22.16 1.03 1.82
C ALA A 446 -22.59 1.19 0.35
N SER A 447 -21.92 2.10 -0.37
CA SER A 447 -22.06 2.28 -1.81
C SER A 447 -20.71 2.10 -2.48
N ILE A 448 -20.65 1.25 -3.52
CA ILE A 448 -19.42 0.89 -4.23
C ILE A 448 -19.43 1.52 -5.62
N GLY A 449 -18.52 2.47 -5.87
CA GLY A 449 -18.39 3.17 -7.14
C GLY A 449 -18.00 2.29 -8.33
N ARG A 450 -18.27 2.79 -9.54
CA ARG A 450 -18.11 2.08 -10.82
C ARG A 450 -16.67 1.75 -11.20
N GLY A 451 -15.68 2.44 -10.63
CA GLY A 451 -14.27 2.12 -10.83
C GLY A 451 -13.84 0.81 -10.17
N VAL A 452 -14.55 0.36 -9.13
CA VAL A 452 -14.19 -0.84 -8.37
C VAL A 452 -14.59 -2.08 -9.15
N THR A 453 -13.61 -2.73 -9.78
CA THR A 453 -13.83 -3.97 -10.55
C THR A 453 -13.80 -5.22 -9.70
N GLU A 454 -13.20 -5.17 -8.52
CA GLU A 454 -13.08 -6.29 -7.60
C GLU A 454 -13.25 -5.83 -6.15
N LEU A 455 -14.13 -6.50 -5.42
CA LEU A 455 -14.12 -6.45 -3.96
C LEU A 455 -13.16 -7.54 -3.49
N ARG A 456 -12.08 -7.14 -2.84
CA ARG A 456 -11.05 -8.05 -2.35
C ARG A 456 -11.51 -8.91 -1.16
N PRO A 457 -10.73 -9.92 -0.75
CA PRO A 457 -11.10 -10.73 0.41
C PRO A 457 -11.36 -9.89 1.65
N LEU A 458 -12.37 -10.29 2.43
CA LEU A 458 -12.70 -9.73 3.74
C LEU A 458 -13.12 -8.25 3.76
N THR A 459 -13.35 -7.60 2.61
CA THR A 459 -13.55 -6.13 2.52
C THR A 459 -14.55 -5.59 3.55
N PHE A 460 -15.73 -6.21 3.72
CA PHE A 460 -16.77 -5.84 4.69
C PHE A 460 -17.08 -6.97 5.68
N ARG A 461 -16.12 -7.86 5.95
CA ARG A 461 -16.33 -8.93 6.94
C ARG A 461 -16.58 -8.33 8.33
N SER A 462 -17.48 -8.94 9.10
CA SER A 462 -17.91 -8.49 10.42
C SER A 462 -18.45 -7.05 10.43
N CYS A 463 -19.09 -6.62 9.34
CA CYS A 463 -19.90 -5.40 9.32
C CYS A 463 -21.33 -5.74 9.79
N ASP A 464 -21.47 -6.05 11.07
CA ASP A 464 -22.66 -6.69 11.65
C ASP A 464 -23.95 -5.87 11.52
N ALA A 465 -23.86 -4.55 11.29
CA ALA A 465 -25.02 -3.69 11.03
C ALA A 465 -25.31 -3.44 9.54
N LEU A 466 -24.50 -3.97 8.61
CA LEU A 466 -24.60 -3.65 7.19
C LEU A 466 -25.84 -4.27 6.56
N GLY A 467 -26.90 -3.48 6.45
CA GLY A 467 -28.18 -3.89 5.87
C GLY A 467 -28.46 -3.31 4.48
N ILE A 468 -27.79 -2.22 4.11
CA ILE A 468 -27.99 -1.54 2.81
C ILE A 468 -26.68 -1.54 2.02
N LEU A 469 -26.67 -2.22 0.88
CA LEU A 469 -25.51 -2.29 0.00
C LEU A 469 -25.89 -1.91 -1.42
N THR A 470 -25.17 -0.95 -2.00
CA THR A 470 -25.28 -0.58 -3.41
C THR A 470 -24.04 -1.02 -4.15
N LEU A 471 -24.20 -1.97 -5.08
CA LEU A 471 -23.16 -2.43 -6.00
C LEU A 471 -23.42 -1.85 -7.39
N THR A 472 -22.38 -1.41 -8.08
CA THR A 472 -22.48 -0.83 -9.43
C THR A 472 -21.98 -1.78 -10.51
N ASN A 473 -22.31 -1.47 -11.78
CA ASN A 473 -21.93 -2.29 -12.96
C ASN A 473 -20.41 -2.26 -13.29
N GLY A 474 -19.59 -1.62 -12.46
CA GLY A 474 -18.13 -1.76 -12.51
C GLY A 474 -17.66 -3.14 -12.03
N LEU A 475 -18.39 -3.72 -11.09
CA LEU A 475 -17.95 -4.88 -10.33
C LEU A 475 -17.94 -6.17 -11.18
N ARG A 476 -16.80 -6.87 -11.18
CA ARG A 476 -16.57 -8.15 -11.87
C ARG A 476 -16.37 -9.31 -10.91
N ARG A 477 -15.76 -9.08 -9.74
CA ARG A 477 -15.48 -10.12 -8.75
C ARG A 477 -15.86 -9.68 -7.34
N ILE A 478 -16.45 -10.60 -6.58
CA ILE A 478 -16.65 -10.48 -5.13
C ILE A 478 -15.73 -11.49 -4.47
N GLY A 479 -14.84 -11.06 -3.58
CA GLY A 479 -13.83 -11.88 -2.94
C GLY A 479 -14.34 -12.76 -1.80
N ASP A 480 -13.45 -13.62 -1.31
CA ASP A 480 -13.74 -14.54 -0.21
C ASP A 480 -14.17 -13.77 1.04
N GLN A 481 -15.25 -14.23 1.68
CA GLN A 481 -15.79 -13.66 2.91
C GLN A 481 -16.05 -12.14 2.86
N ALA A 482 -16.22 -11.56 1.66
CA ALA A 482 -16.31 -10.12 1.47
C ALA A 482 -17.42 -9.45 2.32
N PHE A 483 -18.53 -10.14 2.57
CA PHE A 483 -19.64 -9.68 3.41
C PHE A 483 -20.01 -10.70 4.52
N ASP A 484 -19.05 -11.55 4.91
CA ASP A 484 -19.22 -12.51 6.01
C ASP A 484 -19.57 -11.77 7.31
N GLY A 485 -20.64 -12.19 8.00
CA GLY A 485 -21.14 -11.54 9.22
C GLY A 485 -21.96 -10.27 9.01
N SER A 486 -22.38 -9.94 7.78
CA SER A 486 -23.24 -8.75 7.53
C SER A 486 -24.72 -8.97 7.89
N ALA A 487 -25.45 -7.88 8.17
CA ALA A 487 -26.91 -7.87 8.36
C ALA A 487 -27.73 -7.77 7.06
N LEU A 488 -27.14 -8.15 5.92
CA LEU A 488 -27.83 -8.09 4.63
C LEU A 488 -29.00 -9.07 4.63
N THR A 489 -30.21 -8.56 4.42
CA THR A 489 -31.42 -9.36 4.16
C THR A 489 -31.69 -9.50 2.67
N SER A 490 -31.18 -8.56 1.87
CA SER A 490 -31.19 -8.65 0.41
C SER A 490 -29.99 -7.95 -0.21
N VAL A 491 -29.60 -8.41 -1.39
CA VAL A 491 -28.54 -7.77 -2.19
C VAL A 491 -28.86 -7.92 -3.67
N ILE A 492 -28.60 -6.88 -4.45
CA ILE A 492 -28.62 -6.95 -5.92
C ILE A 492 -27.19 -7.15 -6.40
N ILE A 493 -26.94 -8.28 -7.06
CA ILE A 493 -25.67 -8.61 -7.69
C ILE A 493 -25.74 -8.14 -9.16
N PRO A 494 -24.91 -7.16 -9.56
CA PRO A 494 -24.91 -6.63 -10.93
C PRO A 494 -24.60 -7.71 -11.98
N HIS A 495 -25.14 -7.52 -13.18
CA HIS A 495 -24.95 -8.44 -14.32
C HIS A 495 -23.48 -8.61 -14.75
N THR A 496 -22.63 -7.68 -14.34
CA THR A 496 -21.20 -7.68 -14.65
C THR A 496 -20.37 -8.60 -13.76
N VAL A 497 -20.93 -9.07 -12.63
CA VAL A 497 -20.23 -9.97 -11.71
C VAL A 497 -20.07 -11.35 -12.36
N ARG A 498 -18.81 -11.76 -12.55
CA ARG A 498 -18.43 -13.03 -13.19
C ARG A 498 -17.99 -14.09 -12.21
N SER A 499 -17.55 -13.70 -11.01
CA SER A 499 -17.11 -14.65 -9.98
C SER A 499 -17.42 -14.18 -8.56
N ILE A 500 -17.75 -15.13 -7.69
CA ILE A 500 -18.01 -14.91 -6.27
C ILE A 500 -17.13 -15.86 -5.46
N GLY A 501 -16.44 -15.29 -4.48
CA GLY A 501 -15.51 -15.95 -3.56
C GLY A 501 -16.17 -16.88 -2.56
N ALA A 502 -15.36 -17.73 -1.94
CA ALA A 502 -15.80 -18.63 -0.89
C ALA A 502 -16.42 -17.84 0.27
N LEU A 503 -17.58 -18.28 0.75
CA LEU A 503 -18.24 -17.71 1.93
C LEU A 503 -18.53 -16.19 1.85
N ALA A 504 -18.59 -15.61 0.65
CA ALA A 504 -18.74 -14.16 0.45
C ALA A 504 -19.96 -13.54 1.16
N PHE A 505 -21.02 -14.32 1.39
CA PHE A 505 -22.27 -13.88 2.03
C PHE A 505 -22.72 -14.83 3.15
N VAL A 506 -21.79 -15.29 3.99
CA VAL A 506 -22.14 -16.07 5.19
C VAL A 506 -22.68 -15.11 6.25
N SER A 507 -23.90 -15.33 6.75
CA SER A 507 -24.52 -14.51 7.80
C SER A 507 -25.34 -15.40 8.73
N SER A 508 -25.68 -14.92 9.92
CA SER A 508 -26.60 -15.57 10.86
C SER A 508 -28.08 -15.37 10.49
N GLN A 509 -28.39 -14.71 9.37
CA GLN A 509 -29.74 -14.36 8.91
C GLN A 509 -30.06 -14.92 7.50
N PRO A 510 -31.35 -15.14 7.17
CA PRO A 510 -31.76 -15.44 5.80
C PRO A 510 -31.48 -14.27 4.85
N LEU A 511 -30.82 -14.55 3.72
CA LEU A 511 -30.49 -13.56 2.68
C LEU A 511 -31.27 -13.87 1.40
N ILE A 512 -31.76 -12.86 0.69
CA ILE A 512 -32.24 -12.99 -0.69
C ILE A 512 -31.25 -12.31 -1.63
N ALA A 513 -30.53 -13.09 -2.42
CA ALA A 513 -29.60 -12.57 -3.42
C ALA A 513 -30.30 -12.47 -4.78
N TYR A 514 -30.41 -11.25 -5.31
CA TYR A 514 -31.02 -10.94 -6.59
C TYR A 514 -29.94 -10.74 -7.66
N PHE A 515 -29.82 -11.67 -8.60
CA PHE A 515 -28.84 -11.63 -9.68
C PHE A 515 -29.42 -10.99 -10.93
N ALA A 516 -28.72 -9.97 -11.43
CA ALA A 516 -29.07 -9.23 -12.63
C ALA A 516 -28.47 -9.84 -13.93
N GLY A 517 -27.66 -10.89 -13.83
CA GLY A 517 -26.98 -11.51 -14.98
C GLY A 517 -26.91 -13.03 -14.88
N ASP A 518 -26.09 -13.61 -15.74
CA ASP A 518 -25.78 -15.05 -15.75
C ASP A 518 -25.20 -15.50 -14.41
N ALA A 519 -25.34 -16.79 -14.08
CA ALA A 519 -24.80 -17.38 -12.87
C ALA A 519 -23.27 -17.20 -12.82
N PRO A 520 -22.72 -16.50 -11.81
CA PRO A 520 -21.27 -16.32 -11.69
C PRO A 520 -20.54 -17.64 -11.41
N LEU A 521 -19.24 -17.67 -11.66
CA LEU A 521 -18.38 -18.77 -11.20
C LEU A 521 -18.16 -18.68 -9.69
N LEU A 522 -18.13 -19.83 -9.02
CA LEU A 522 -17.71 -19.92 -7.62
C LEU A 522 -16.23 -20.21 -7.58
N VAL A 523 -15.44 -19.34 -6.96
CA VAL A 523 -13.99 -19.46 -6.89
C VAL A 523 -13.50 -19.24 -5.46
N ASP A 524 -12.30 -19.70 -5.12
CA ASP A 524 -11.59 -19.28 -3.91
C ASP A 524 -10.63 -18.10 -4.20
N SER A 525 -9.89 -17.70 -3.16
CA SER A 525 -8.82 -16.70 -3.23
C SER A 525 -7.73 -17.02 -4.26
N THR A 526 -7.50 -18.30 -4.57
CA THR A 526 -6.53 -18.73 -5.62
C THR A 526 -7.13 -18.66 -7.03
N GLY A 527 -8.43 -18.34 -7.14
CA GLY A 527 -9.17 -18.35 -8.40
C GLY A 527 -9.56 -19.75 -8.85
N ALA A 528 -9.33 -20.78 -8.01
CA ALA A 528 -9.72 -22.14 -8.31
C ALA A 528 -11.25 -22.27 -8.21
N VAL A 529 -11.85 -22.93 -9.21
CA VAL A 529 -13.29 -23.17 -9.21
C VAL A 529 -13.64 -24.13 -8.08
N LEU A 530 -14.55 -23.71 -7.21
CA LEU A 530 -15.01 -24.51 -6.08
C LEU A 530 -15.90 -25.65 -6.60
N SER A 531 -15.38 -26.88 -6.62
CA SER A 531 -16.17 -28.08 -6.89
C SER A 531 -17.04 -28.41 -5.67
N SER A 532 -18.30 -27.95 -5.70
CA SER A 532 -19.38 -28.35 -4.79
C SER A 532 -19.01 -28.40 -3.30
N GLN A 533 -18.81 -27.23 -2.66
CA GLN A 533 -18.73 -27.21 -1.20
C GLN A 533 -20.13 -27.25 -0.56
N PRO A 534 -20.37 -28.09 0.46
CA PRO A 534 -21.60 -28.08 1.23
C PRO A 534 -21.62 -26.84 2.12
N ALA A 535 -22.43 -25.83 1.75
CA ALA A 535 -22.49 -24.57 2.48
C ALA A 535 -23.24 -24.71 3.82
N PHE A 536 -22.56 -24.34 4.90
CA PHE A 536 -23.12 -24.24 6.24
C PHE A 536 -24.35 -23.29 6.31
N LEU A 537 -25.47 -23.87 6.77
CA LEU A 537 -26.46 -23.37 7.75
C LEU A 537 -27.01 -21.93 7.67
N VAL A 538 -27.44 -21.45 6.51
CA VAL A 538 -28.45 -20.36 6.44
C VAL A 538 -29.31 -20.47 5.17
N PRO A 539 -30.65 -20.31 5.26
CA PRO A 539 -31.52 -20.34 4.09
C PRO A 539 -31.35 -19.04 3.29
N THR A 540 -30.38 -19.03 2.38
CA THR A 540 -30.30 -17.99 1.36
C THR A 540 -31.10 -18.43 0.14
N VAL A 541 -32.03 -17.59 -0.31
CA VAL A 541 -32.78 -17.80 -1.54
C VAL A 541 -32.13 -17.02 -2.65
N ILE A 542 -31.83 -17.70 -3.75
CA ILE A 542 -31.26 -17.06 -4.94
C ILE A 542 -32.39 -16.72 -5.90
N ARG A 543 -32.46 -15.46 -6.29
CA ARG A 543 -33.39 -14.94 -7.29
C ARG A 543 -32.59 -14.48 -8.50
N TYR A 544 -32.92 -14.93 -9.69
CA TYR A 544 -32.24 -14.51 -10.92
C TYR A 544 -33.21 -13.92 -11.93
N LEU A 545 -32.75 -12.91 -12.68
CA LEU A 545 -33.55 -12.35 -13.77
C LEU A 545 -33.82 -13.41 -14.85
N PRO A 546 -35.05 -13.54 -15.33
CA PRO A 546 -35.30 -14.45 -16.41
C PRO A 546 -34.61 -14.00 -17.72
N GLY A 547 -34.21 -14.96 -18.55
CA GLY A 547 -33.36 -14.74 -19.73
C GLY A 547 -31.84 -14.84 -19.47
N THR A 548 -31.43 -14.96 -18.20
CA THR A 548 -30.04 -15.24 -17.80
C THR A 548 -29.73 -16.74 -17.80
N ARG A 549 -28.46 -17.10 -17.99
CA ARG A 549 -27.97 -18.46 -18.19
C ARG A 549 -27.24 -18.99 -16.94
N GLY A 550 -27.04 -20.31 -16.89
CA GLY A 550 -26.25 -20.97 -15.84
C GLY A 550 -27.00 -21.28 -14.53
N TRP A 551 -28.31 -21.01 -14.47
CA TRP A 551 -29.14 -21.29 -13.29
C TRP A 551 -29.76 -22.69 -13.34
N GLY A 552 -29.29 -23.59 -12.46
CA GLY A 552 -29.97 -24.87 -12.17
C GLY A 552 -31.02 -24.72 -11.07
N SER A 553 -31.65 -25.81 -10.63
CA SER A 553 -32.58 -25.80 -9.47
C SER A 553 -31.91 -25.36 -8.16
N THR A 554 -30.58 -25.49 -8.11
CA THR A 554 -29.74 -24.93 -7.06
C THR A 554 -28.52 -24.22 -7.65
N TYR A 555 -27.93 -23.31 -6.88
CA TYR A 555 -26.64 -22.67 -7.14
C TYR A 555 -25.87 -22.64 -5.82
N SER A 556 -24.66 -23.20 -5.79
CA SER A 556 -23.90 -23.41 -4.54
C SER A 556 -24.67 -24.19 -3.45
N GLY A 557 -25.52 -25.15 -3.86
CA GLY A 557 -26.38 -25.91 -2.94
C GLY A 557 -27.59 -25.12 -2.39
N ARG A 558 -27.81 -23.88 -2.84
CA ARG A 558 -28.93 -23.02 -2.42
C ARG A 558 -30.04 -23.04 -3.46
N PRO A 559 -31.33 -23.08 -3.07
CA PRO A 559 -32.44 -23.04 -4.02
C PRO A 559 -32.41 -21.76 -4.87
N THR A 560 -32.60 -21.92 -6.17
CA THR A 560 -32.78 -20.80 -7.08
C THR A 560 -34.26 -20.68 -7.47
N ALA A 561 -34.69 -19.45 -7.73
CA ALA A 561 -36.00 -19.18 -8.28
C ALA A 561 -35.93 -17.94 -9.17
N ARG A 562 -36.90 -17.78 -10.07
CA ARG A 562 -36.98 -16.57 -10.88
C ARG A 562 -37.22 -15.35 -9.99
N TRP A 563 -36.56 -14.25 -10.32
CA TRP A 563 -36.81 -12.92 -9.76
C TRP A 563 -38.04 -12.34 -10.44
N VAL A 564 -39.21 -12.58 -9.83
CA VAL A 564 -40.48 -12.00 -10.29
C VAL A 564 -40.75 -10.73 -9.49
N ARG A 565 -40.84 -9.58 -10.17
CA ARG A 565 -41.18 -8.29 -9.56
C ARG A 565 -42.69 -8.23 -9.32
N SER A 566 -43.15 -7.52 -8.29
CA SER A 566 -44.58 -7.38 -7.97
C SER A 566 -45.35 -6.49 -8.94
N ARG A 567 -44.65 -5.67 -9.72
CA ARG A 567 -45.18 -4.77 -10.75
C ARG A 567 -44.24 -4.74 -11.96
N PRO A 568 -44.71 -4.36 -13.15
CA PRO A 568 -43.84 -4.16 -14.29
C PRO A 568 -42.73 -3.18 -13.93
N THR A 569 -41.49 -3.62 -14.13
CA THR A 569 -40.30 -2.85 -13.77
C THR A 569 -39.37 -2.81 -14.96
N ILE A 570 -39.03 -1.60 -15.41
CA ILE A 570 -37.90 -1.38 -16.33
C ILE A 570 -36.63 -1.71 -15.54
N LEU A 571 -35.84 -2.63 -16.07
CA LEU A 571 -34.52 -2.93 -15.57
C LEU A 571 -33.55 -1.95 -16.22
N ASP A 572 -33.11 -0.98 -15.42
CA ASP A 572 -32.19 0.10 -15.80
C ASP A 572 -30.71 -0.33 -15.71
N PHE A 573 -30.48 -1.63 -15.71
CA PHE A 573 -29.18 -2.27 -15.61
C PHE A 573 -29.14 -3.52 -16.51
N GLY A 574 -27.96 -3.85 -17.03
CA GLY A 574 -27.77 -4.94 -17.99
C GLY A 574 -27.17 -4.45 -19.30
N ASP A 575 -26.67 -5.39 -20.10
CA ASP A 575 -26.21 -5.19 -21.49
C ASP A 575 -27.34 -4.82 -22.46
N ARG A 576 -28.59 -4.99 -22.02
CA ARG A 576 -29.81 -4.70 -22.78
C ARG A 576 -30.50 -3.39 -22.40
N PHE A 577 -29.89 -2.60 -21.51
CA PHE A 577 -30.37 -1.27 -21.15
C PHE A 577 -29.52 -0.20 -21.84
N GLY A 578 -30.17 0.70 -22.57
CA GLY A 578 -29.53 1.81 -23.26
C GLY A 578 -29.44 1.66 -24.77
N PRO A 579 -28.64 2.51 -25.44
CA PRO A 579 -28.51 2.51 -26.90
C PRO A 579 -27.90 1.21 -27.44
N SER A 580 -28.50 0.67 -28.49
CA SER A 580 -28.01 -0.49 -29.26
C SER A 580 -28.17 -0.26 -30.77
N PRO A 581 -27.59 -1.11 -31.64
CA PRO A 581 -27.84 -1.03 -33.09
C PRO A 581 -29.32 -1.14 -33.49
N ALA A 582 -30.16 -1.75 -32.65
CA ALA A 582 -31.59 -1.91 -32.89
C ALA A 582 -32.46 -0.75 -32.36
N GLY A 583 -31.87 0.19 -31.60
CA GLY A 583 -32.61 1.26 -30.90
C GLY A 583 -32.24 1.37 -29.43
N PHE A 584 -32.97 2.20 -28.67
CA PHE A 584 -32.82 2.29 -27.22
C PHE A 584 -33.59 1.12 -26.58
N GLY A 585 -32.86 0.20 -25.98
CA GLY A 585 -33.40 -1.02 -25.40
C GLY A 585 -33.53 -0.94 -23.89
N PHE A 586 -34.50 -1.66 -23.34
CA PHE A 586 -34.52 -2.01 -21.92
C PHE A 586 -35.31 -3.30 -21.69
N VAL A 587 -34.93 -4.04 -20.65
CA VAL A 587 -35.68 -5.23 -20.25
C VAL A 587 -36.79 -4.82 -19.29
N ILE A 588 -37.97 -5.39 -19.48
CA ILE A 588 -39.08 -5.26 -18.54
C ILE A 588 -39.23 -6.62 -17.86
N SER A 589 -39.33 -6.63 -16.53
CA SER A 589 -39.62 -7.85 -15.75
C SER A 589 -40.89 -7.69 -14.93
N TRP A 590 -41.72 -8.74 -14.93
CA TRP A 590 -42.96 -8.85 -14.18
C TRP A 590 -43.43 -10.32 -14.10
N ALA A 591 -44.71 -10.55 -13.77
CA ALA A 591 -45.35 -11.85 -13.80
C ALA A 591 -45.41 -12.43 -15.24
N ASN A 592 -45.32 -13.76 -15.32
CA ASN A 592 -45.28 -14.47 -16.60
C ASN A 592 -46.67 -14.49 -17.26
N ARG A 593 -46.71 -14.31 -18.59
CA ARG A 593 -47.93 -14.27 -19.42
C ARG A 593 -48.84 -13.06 -19.23
N ASP A 594 -48.50 -12.13 -18.34
CA ASP A 594 -49.20 -10.85 -18.26
C ASP A 594 -48.71 -9.88 -19.34
N GLN A 595 -49.54 -8.90 -19.66
CA GLN A 595 -49.24 -7.88 -20.65
C GLN A 595 -48.77 -6.58 -19.99
N VAL A 596 -47.70 -6.01 -20.53
CA VAL A 596 -47.19 -4.70 -20.13
C VAL A 596 -47.35 -3.72 -21.28
N VAL A 597 -47.81 -2.51 -20.95
CA VAL A 597 -47.85 -1.38 -21.88
C VAL A 597 -46.63 -0.51 -21.61
N VAL A 598 -45.81 -0.31 -22.65
CA VAL A 598 -44.73 0.68 -22.65
C VAL A 598 -45.32 1.98 -23.16
N GLU A 599 -45.22 3.02 -22.35
CA GLU A 599 -45.71 4.36 -22.69
C GLU A 599 -44.52 5.31 -22.81
N VAL A 600 -44.65 6.28 -23.70
CA VAL A 600 -43.64 7.31 -23.94
C VAL A 600 -44.18 8.71 -23.73
N ALA A 601 -43.28 9.60 -23.37
CA ALA A 601 -43.51 11.03 -23.23
C ALA A 601 -42.30 11.79 -23.77
N THR A 602 -42.51 13.05 -24.15
CA THR A 602 -41.43 13.96 -24.59
C THR A 602 -41.18 15.13 -23.65
N ASN A 603 -41.97 15.26 -22.58
CA ASN A 603 -41.88 16.30 -21.58
C ASN A 603 -42.14 15.67 -20.19
N LEU A 604 -41.36 16.01 -19.16
CA LEU A 604 -41.57 15.46 -17.81
C LEU A 604 -42.63 16.26 -17.02
N ASN A 605 -42.83 17.54 -17.35
CA ASN A 605 -43.69 18.47 -16.60
C ASN A 605 -45.18 18.38 -17.02
N ASP A 606 -45.43 18.05 -18.29
CA ASP A 606 -46.76 17.69 -18.80
C ASP A 606 -46.60 16.50 -19.76
N PRO A 607 -46.62 15.27 -19.22
CA PRO A 607 -46.06 14.15 -19.95
C PRO A 607 -46.93 13.59 -21.07
N GLY A 608 -48.25 13.83 -21.06
CA GLY A 608 -49.14 13.38 -22.15
C GLY A 608 -48.90 11.93 -22.58
N TRP A 609 -48.69 11.00 -21.63
CA TRP A 609 -48.19 9.65 -21.89
C TRP A 609 -49.03 8.92 -22.95
N THR A 610 -48.38 8.47 -24.02
CA THR A 610 -49.03 7.69 -25.09
C THR A 610 -48.49 6.26 -25.13
N PRO A 611 -49.34 5.23 -25.28
CA PRO A 611 -48.90 3.86 -25.53
C PRO A 611 -48.01 3.79 -26.77
N LEU A 612 -46.80 3.24 -26.60
CA LEU A 612 -45.88 2.96 -27.69
C LEU A 612 -46.01 1.51 -28.16
N THR A 613 -46.10 0.58 -27.23
CA THR A 613 -46.32 -0.84 -27.54
C THR A 613 -46.90 -1.59 -26.35
N THR A 614 -47.54 -2.72 -26.62
CA THR A 614 -47.98 -3.70 -25.63
C THR A 614 -47.21 -4.99 -25.88
N ALA A 615 -46.66 -5.58 -24.82
CA ALA A 615 -45.89 -6.81 -24.90
C ALA A 615 -46.37 -7.82 -23.86
N THR A 616 -46.58 -9.07 -24.29
CA THR A 616 -46.81 -10.20 -23.38
C THR A 616 -45.47 -10.70 -22.86
N LEU A 617 -45.31 -10.74 -21.54
CA LEU A 617 -44.08 -11.25 -20.95
C LEU A 617 -43.99 -12.75 -21.15
N THR A 618 -42.90 -13.20 -21.76
CA THR A 618 -42.57 -14.62 -21.90
C THR A 618 -41.52 -14.96 -20.87
N ASP A 619 -41.80 -15.95 -20.04
CA ASP A 619 -40.95 -16.33 -18.91
C ASP A 619 -40.77 -15.25 -17.83
N GLY A 620 -41.67 -14.26 -17.76
CA GLY A 620 -41.62 -13.18 -16.75
C GLY A 620 -40.71 -12.00 -17.10
N TRP A 621 -40.32 -11.88 -18.37
CA TRP A 621 -39.66 -10.69 -18.92
C TRP A 621 -39.99 -10.48 -20.40
N VAL A 622 -39.61 -9.31 -20.91
CA VAL A 622 -39.56 -9.01 -22.34
C VAL A 622 -38.47 -7.97 -22.60
N LEU A 623 -37.75 -8.08 -23.72
CA LEU A 623 -36.88 -7.02 -24.21
C LEU A 623 -37.72 -6.04 -25.03
N PHE A 624 -37.75 -4.78 -24.61
CA PHE A 624 -38.29 -3.70 -25.39
C PHE A 624 -37.16 -2.98 -26.13
N THR A 625 -37.44 -2.47 -27.33
CA THR A 625 -36.50 -1.64 -28.09
C THR A 625 -37.28 -0.55 -28.83
N ASP A 626 -36.87 0.71 -28.66
CA ASP A 626 -37.39 1.87 -29.38
C ASP A 626 -36.40 2.26 -30.50
N PRO A 627 -36.66 1.89 -31.77
CA PRO A 627 -35.77 2.26 -32.88
C PRO A 627 -35.82 3.76 -33.19
N ASP A 628 -36.91 4.44 -32.85
CA ASP A 628 -37.18 5.84 -33.19
C ASP A 628 -36.72 6.83 -32.10
N TRP A 629 -36.09 6.33 -31.03
CA TRP A 629 -35.70 7.14 -29.87
C TRP A 629 -34.86 8.37 -30.23
N ARG A 630 -34.02 8.29 -31.28
CA ARG A 630 -33.18 9.40 -31.75
C ARG A 630 -33.95 10.54 -32.42
N GLN A 631 -35.20 10.31 -32.81
CA GLN A 631 -36.06 11.33 -33.39
C GLN A 631 -36.63 12.29 -32.32
N HIS A 632 -36.36 12.04 -31.04
CA HIS A 632 -36.94 12.78 -29.91
C HIS A 632 -35.83 13.22 -28.93
N PRO A 633 -35.56 14.54 -28.79
CA PRO A 633 -34.47 15.04 -27.94
C PRO A 633 -34.63 14.72 -26.44
N ALA A 634 -35.87 14.63 -25.97
CA ALA A 634 -36.24 14.17 -24.63
C ALA A 634 -37.21 13.01 -24.80
N ARG A 635 -36.73 11.78 -24.61
CA ARG A 635 -37.54 10.56 -24.73
C ARG A 635 -37.61 9.90 -23.36
N LEU A 636 -38.82 9.83 -22.80
CA LEU A 636 -39.10 9.30 -21.48
C LEU A 636 -39.92 8.02 -21.63
N TYR A 637 -39.64 7.02 -20.80
CA TYR A 637 -40.33 5.74 -20.81
C TYR A 637 -40.96 5.47 -19.45
N ARG A 638 -42.17 4.91 -19.46
CA ARG A 638 -42.73 4.22 -18.29
C ARG A 638 -43.40 2.92 -18.72
N VAL A 639 -43.64 2.06 -17.75
CA VAL A 639 -44.35 0.80 -17.94
C VAL A 639 -45.53 0.74 -16.98
N ARG A 640 -46.64 0.18 -17.45
CA ARG A 640 -47.80 -0.13 -16.62
C ARG A 640 -48.34 -1.51 -16.98
N ALA A 641 -49.02 -2.13 -16.03
CA ALA A 641 -49.85 -3.29 -16.32
C ALA A 641 -50.93 -2.87 -17.32
N GLU A 642 -51.27 -3.74 -18.27
CA GLU A 642 -52.35 -3.47 -19.22
C GLU A 642 -53.69 -3.23 -18.52
#